data_AF-A0A3B9YW52-F1
#
_entry.id   AF-A0A3B9YW52-F1
#
_cell.length_a   1.000
_cell.length_b   1.000
_cell.length_c   1.000
_cell.angle_alpha   90.00
_cell.angle_beta   90.00
_cell.angle_gamma   90.00
#
_symmetry.space_group_name_H-M   'P 1'
#
loop_
_entity.id
_entity.type
_entity.pdbx_description
1 polymer ?
#
loop_
_entity_poly.entity_id
_entity_poly.type
_entity_poly.pdbx_seq_one_letter_code
_entity_poly.pdbx_strand_id
1 'polypeptide(L)'
;TENGTFIVNGTERVIVSQMHRSPGVFFDHDKGKTHSSGKLLFAARVIPYRGSWLDFEFDAKDIIYVRIDRRRKLPVTTLFYALGLDAEQILGHFYSHTSLKHNKDGWVMPLDPEKVKNMKPQHDLKNAKTGEVVIEAGRKVTPRLARKLHEDGVKQLLLPPEELYGKYLALDMVNSETGEIYLEAGDELNVKNLAELLKQGFNELALLDIDHVTTGGFIRNTLAIDKNQSREQALIDIYRVMRPGEPPTLETAETLFQGLFFDLERYDLSSVGRVKMNSRLNIQCDDTMRVLRTEDILAVVKILHDLRDGKGEIDDIDNLANRRVRSVGELMENQYRVGLLRMERAIKERMSSVEIDTVMPHDLINAKPAAAAVREFFGSSQLSQFMDQTNPLSEITHKRRLSALGPGGLTRERAGFEVRDVHPTHYGRICPIETPEGPNIGLINSLATYARVNKYGFIESPYRRVKDSKVTNEVIYLSAMEESRYVIAQANVALDARGRFVDDLISCRKGGDFVMLSPDRIEFMDVSPKQLVSVAAALIPFLENDDANRALMGSNMQRQAVPLVKTEAPFVGTGLEGVVARDSGAAIAARRTGVVDQVDATRIVVRATEETDPTKPGVDIYRLQKYQRSNQSTCINQRPLVKVGEAVRAGEIIADGPSTELGELALGRNVLVAFMPWNGYNFEDSILISERIVRDDVFTSIHIEEFETMARDTKLGPEEITRDIPNVGEEALKNLDEAGIIYIGAEVKPGDILVGK
;
A
#
# COMPACT_ATOMS: atom_id res chain seq x y z
N THR A 1 9.68 -13.83 19.04
CA THR A 1 10.96 -13.81 19.77
C THR A 1 11.38 -12.36 19.98
N GLU A 2 12.44 -12.08 20.74
CA GLU A 2 13.00 -10.71 20.87
C GLU A 2 13.52 -10.17 19.52
N ASN A 3 13.90 -11.05 18.60
CA ASN A 3 14.46 -10.72 17.28
C ASN A 3 13.41 -10.49 16.18
N GLY A 4 12.11 -10.42 16.52
CA GLY A 4 11.04 -10.17 15.55
C GLY A 4 10.62 -11.38 14.69
N THR A 5 10.80 -12.59 15.21
CA THR A 5 10.52 -13.86 14.50
C THR A 5 9.48 -14.70 15.25
N PHE A 6 8.95 -15.74 14.60
CA PHE A 6 7.93 -16.64 15.14
C PHE A 6 8.41 -18.08 15.09
N ILE A 7 8.14 -18.87 16.12
CA ILE A 7 8.43 -20.31 16.10
C ILE A 7 7.14 -21.04 15.77
N VAL A 8 7.11 -21.72 14.63
CA VAL A 8 5.95 -22.47 14.15
C VAL A 8 6.40 -23.89 13.82
N ASN A 9 5.85 -24.87 14.52
CA ASN A 9 6.23 -26.29 14.41
C ASN A 9 7.75 -26.52 14.55
N GLY A 10 8.38 -25.85 15.53
CA GLY A 10 9.82 -25.97 15.78
C GLY A 10 10.72 -25.15 14.85
N THR A 11 10.18 -24.57 13.77
CA THR A 11 10.95 -23.78 12.79
C THR A 11 10.76 -22.28 12.99
N GLU A 12 11.83 -21.52 12.75
CA GLU A 12 11.78 -20.07 12.82
C GLU A 12 11.25 -19.46 11.51
N ARG A 13 10.21 -18.64 11.62
CA ARG A 13 9.49 -18.01 10.53
C ARG A 13 9.46 -16.50 10.68
N VAL A 14 9.35 -15.83 9.54
CA VAL A 14 9.14 -14.38 9.44
C VAL A 14 7.84 -14.10 8.70
N ILE A 15 7.10 -13.10 9.18
CA ILE A 15 5.92 -12.60 8.47
C ILE A 15 6.37 -11.37 7.67
N VAL A 16 6.35 -11.49 6.34
CA VAL A 16 6.71 -10.40 5.43
C VAL A 16 5.61 -9.34 5.42
N SER A 17 6.00 -8.08 5.52
CA SER A 17 5.06 -6.96 5.49
C SER A 17 4.43 -6.84 4.09
N GLN A 18 3.11 -6.68 4.03
CA GLN A 18 2.38 -6.66 2.77
C GLN A 18 2.11 -5.22 2.32
N MET A 19 2.40 -4.92 1.06
CA MET A 19 2.01 -3.68 0.42
C MET A 19 0.74 -3.89 -0.41
N HIS A 20 -0.30 -3.14 -0.10
CA HIS A 20 -1.56 -3.17 -0.85
C HIS A 20 -2.08 -1.75 -1.09
N ARG A 21 -3.06 -1.63 -1.98
CA ARG A 21 -3.73 -0.35 -2.24
C ARG A 21 -4.45 0.09 -0.98
N SER A 22 -4.22 1.33 -0.55
CA SER A 22 -4.90 1.87 0.62
C SER A 22 -6.41 1.94 0.34
N PRO A 23 -7.28 1.73 1.34
CA PRO A 23 -8.69 2.06 1.22
C PRO A 23 -8.89 3.54 0.86
N GLY A 24 -10.01 3.86 0.22
CA GLY A 24 -10.36 5.21 -0.22
C GLY A 24 -10.89 5.23 -1.65
N VAL A 25 -10.93 6.43 -2.24
CA VAL A 25 -11.33 6.65 -3.63
C VAL A 25 -10.10 6.81 -4.53
N PHE A 26 -10.21 6.31 -5.75
CA PHE A 26 -9.20 6.42 -6.81
C PHE A 26 -9.86 6.85 -8.11
N PHE A 27 -9.26 7.79 -8.82
CA PHE A 27 -9.68 8.22 -10.15
C PHE A 27 -8.62 7.85 -11.19
N ASP A 28 -9.02 7.21 -12.29
CA ASP A 28 -8.11 6.71 -13.33
C ASP A 28 -8.77 6.85 -14.71
N HIS A 29 -7.99 6.66 -15.78
CA HIS A 29 -8.52 6.52 -17.14
C HIS A 29 -7.81 5.38 -17.89
N ASP A 30 -8.49 4.80 -18.87
CA ASP A 30 -8.01 3.65 -19.64
C ASP A 30 -6.82 3.91 -20.59
N LYS A 31 -6.23 5.11 -20.53
CA LYS A 31 -5.22 5.63 -21.47
C LYS A 31 -5.61 5.43 -22.95
N GLY A 32 -6.91 5.38 -23.26
CA GLY A 32 -7.43 5.18 -24.62
C GLY A 32 -7.26 3.75 -25.17
N LYS A 33 -6.92 2.77 -24.32
CA LYS A 33 -6.66 1.38 -24.74
C LYS A 33 -7.93 0.57 -24.97
N THR A 34 -9.04 0.89 -24.30
CA THR A 34 -10.24 0.03 -24.32
C THR A 34 -11.13 0.26 -25.53
N HIS A 35 -11.11 1.44 -26.14
CA HIS A 35 -11.97 1.78 -27.27
C HIS A 35 -11.16 2.25 -28.48
N SER A 36 -11.53 1.78 -29.66
CA SER A 36 -10.82 2.05 -30.93
C SER A 36 -10.78 3.53 -31.31
N SER A 37 -11.69 4.35 -30.78
CA SER A 37 -11.68 5.81 -30.99
C SER A 37 -10.55 6.53 -30.24
N GLY A 38 -9.78 5.83 -29.39
CA GLY A 38 -8.74 6.43 -28.55
C GLY A 38 -9.28 7.40 -27.48
N LYS A 39 -10.59 7.38 -27.24
CA LYS A 39 -11.25 8.26 -26.27
C LYS A 39 -10.91 7.80 -24.86
N LEU A 40 -10.47 8.72 -24.01
CA LEU A 40 -10.17 8.43 -22.62
C LEU A 40 -11.47 8.13 -21.87
N LEU A 41 -11.56 6.92 -21.32
CA LEU A 41 -12.65 6.49 -20.46
C LEU A 41 -12.21 6.64 -19.00
N PHE A 42 -12.78 7.62 -18.32
CA PHE A 42 -12.51 7.86 -16.90
C PHE A 42 -13.31 6.90 -16.02
N ALA A 43 -12.71 6.51 -14.91
CA ALA A 43 -13.35 5.67 -13.90
C ALA A 43 -12.97 6.17 -12.49
N ALA A 44 -13.89 5.98 -11.56
CA ALA A 44 -13.66 6.18 -10.14
C ALA A 44 -13.93 4.88 -9.39
N ARG A 45 -13.07 4.51 -8.45
CA ARG A 45 -13.19 3.28 -7.67
C ARG A 45 -13.09 3.58 -6.19
N VAL A 46 -14.10 3.19 -5.43
CA VAL A 46 -14.11 3.25 -3.96
C VAL A 46 -13.76 1.87 -3.42
N ILE A 47 -12.58 1.78 -2.79
CA ILE A 47 -12.06 0.56 -2.20
C ILE A 47 -12.23 0.65 -0.67
N PRO A 48 -13.12 -0.14 -0.06
CA PRO A 48 -13.19 -0.23 1.39
C PRO A 48 -12.03 -1.02 1.96
N TYR A 49 -11.78 -0.87 3.26
CA TYR A 49 -10.95 -1.83 3.99
C TYR A 49 -11.65 -3.19 4.06
N ARG A 50 -12.97 -3.17 4.25
CA ARG A 50 -13.84 -4.35 4.24
C ARG A 50 -15.23 -3.96 3.75
N GLY A 51 -15.82 -4.79 2.90
CA GLY A 51 -17.15 -4.56 2.33
C GLY A 51 -17.13 -4.60 0.81
N SER A 52 -18.25 -4.24 0.20
CA SER A 52 -18.42 -4.27 -1.25
C SER A 52 -17.70 -3.12 -1.96
N TRP A 53 -17.13 -3.40 -3.13
CA TRP A 53 -16.46 -2.37 -3.93
C TRP A 53 -17.48 -1.60 -4.76
N LEU A 54 -17.24 -0.29 -4.92
CA LEU A 54 -18.08 0.58 -5.73
C LEU A 54 -17.26 1.18 -6.86
N ASP A 55 -17.53 0.75 -8.08
CA ASP A 55 -16.83 1.19 -9.29
C ASP A 55 -17.78 2.05 -10.14
N PHE A 56 -17.33 3.24 -10.53
CA PHE A 56 -17.99 4.14 -11.47
C PHE A 56 -17.16 4.23 -12.73
N GLU A 57 -17.77 4.13 -13.91
CA GLU A 57 -17.04 4.18 -15.17
C GLU A 57 -17.85 4.85 -16.27
N PHE A 58 -17.16 5.64 -17.10
CA PHE A 58 -17.71 6.14 -18.35
C PHE A 58 -17.69 5.06 -19.43
N ASP A 59 -18.75 5.02 -20.23
CA ASP A 59 -18.77 4.31 -21.50
C ASP A 59 -18.40 5.24 -22.67
N ALA A 60 -18.15 4.66 -23.85
CA ALA A 60 -17.81 5.39 -25.07
C ALA A 60 -18.86 6.45 -25.46
N LYS A 61 -20.13 6.25 -25.07
CA LYS A 61 -21.26 7.17 -25.26
C LYS A 61 -21.39 8.26 -24.19
N ASP A 62 -20.38 8.42 -23.33
CA ASP A 62 -20.38 9.34 -22.18
C ASP A 62 -21.54 9.11 -21.17
N ILE A 63 -21.98 7.85 -21.05
CA ILE A 63 -22.94 7.41 -20.02
C ILE A 63 -22.15 6.92 -18.82
N ILE A 64 -22.58 7.32 -17.61
CA ILE A 64 -21.93 6.93 -16.36
C ILE A 64 -22.62 5.70 -15.80
N TYR A 65 -21.85 4.62 -15.64
CA TYR A 65 -22.33 3.39 -15.03
C TYR A 65 -21.72 3.19 -13.65
N VAL A 66 -22.45 2.48 -12.79
CA VAL A 66 -21.98 1.95 -11.52
C VAL A 66 -21.95 0.42 -11.56
N ARG A 67 -20.96 -0.16 -10.88
CA ARG A 67 -20.82 -1.59 -10.65
C ARG A 67 -20.54 -1.82 -9.16
N ILE A 68 -21.33 -2.71 -8.56
CA ILE A 68 -21.12 -3.18 -7.19
C ILE A 68 -20.41 -4.54 -7.28
N ASP A 69 -19.27 -4.69 -6.61
CA ASP A 69 -18.46 -5.93 -6.62
C ASP A 69 -18.13 -6.46 -8.03
N ARG A 70 -17.88 -5.55 -8.98
CA ARG A 70 -17.59 -5.86 -10.40
C ARG A 70 -18.68 -6.68 -11.10
N ARG A 71 -19.93 -6.59 -10.64
CA ARG A 71 -21.10 -7.21 -11.28
C ARG A 71 -21.59 -6.40 -12.47
N ARG A 72 -22.79 -6.73 -12.96
CA ARG A 72 -23.45 -6.08 -14.10
C ARG A 72 -23.52 -4.56 -13.91
N LYS A 73 -23.31 -3.83 -15.01
CA LYS A 73 -23.45 -2.36 -15.07
C LYS A 73 -24.89 -1.93 -14.81
N LEU A 74 -25.06 -0.93 -13.95
CA LEU A 74 -26.30 -0.18 -13.75
C LEU A 74 -26.03 1.31 -14.06
N PRO A 75 -26.99 2.08 -14.59
CA PRO A 75 -26.86 3.54 -14.66
C PRO A 75 -26.56 4.13 -13.28
N VAL A 76 -25.69 5.14 -13.20
CA VAL A 76 -25.35 5.74 -11.88
C VAL A 76 -26.57 6.38 -11.20
N THR A 77 -27.52 6.86 -11.99
CA THR A 77 -28.80 7.41 -11.53
C THR A 77 -29.64 6.39 -10.77
N THR A 78 -29.53 5.10 -11.09
CA THR A 78 -30.21 4.02 -10.35
C THR A 78 -29.71 3.98 -8.91
N LEU A 79 -28.41 4.20 -8.69
CA LEU A 79 -27.87 4.31 -7.33
C LEU A 79 -28.40 5.55 -6.61
N PHE A 80 -28.50 6.70 -7.30
CA PHE A 80 -29.04 7.93 -6.71
C PHE A 80 -30.51 7.82 -6.31
N TYR A 81 -31.34 7.18 -7.14
CA TYR A 81 -32.72 6.85 -6.78
C TYR A 81 -32.76 5.94 -5.54
N ALA A 82 -31.91 4.92 -5.45
CA ALA A 82 -31.83 4.05 -4.27
C ALA A 82 -31.43 4.80 -2.98
N LEU A 83 -30.59 5.84 -3.11
CA LEU A 83 -30.22 6.77 -2.02
C LEU A 83 -31.37 7.70 -1.61
N GLY A 84 -32.47 7.73 -2.37
CA GLY A 84 -33.66 8.54 -2.10
C GLY A 84 -33.66 9.92 -2.75
N LEU A 85 -32.82 10.15 -3.76
CA LEU A 85 -32.84 11.37 -4.56
C LEU A 85 -33.85 11.25 -5.70
N ASP A 86 -34.53 12.34 -6.03
CA ASP A 86 -35.35 12.46 -7.24
C ASP A 86 -34.58 13.07 -8.42
N ALA A 87 -35.19 13.14 -9.59
CA ALA A 87 -34.57 13.65 -10.80
C ALA A 87 -34.10 15.12 -10.66
N GLU A 88 -34.92 15.97 -10.03
CA GLU A 88 -34.60 17.39 -9.79
C GLU A 88 -33.38 17.56 -8.87
N GLN A 89 -33.34 16.81 -7.77
CA GLN A 89 -32.24 16.82 -6.80
C GLN A 89 -30.95 16.30 -7.43
N ILE A 90 -31.03 15.23 -8.24
CA ILE A 90 -29.88 14.71 -8.99
C ILE A 90 -29.35 15.81 -9.91
N LEU A 91 -30.18 16.38 -10.77
CA LEU A 91 -29.75 17.38 -11.74
C LEU A 91 -29.24 18.66 -11.06
N GLY A 92 -29.92 19.13 -10.02
CA GLY A 92 -29.52 20.30 -9.24
C GLY A 92 -28.22 20.12 -8.46
N HIS A 93 -27.80 18.89 -8.17
CA HIS A 93 -26.50 18.63 -7.54
C HIS A 93 -25.33 18.73 -8.53
N PHE A 94 -25.51 18.24 -9.76
CA PHE A 94 -24.42 18.19 -10.75
C PHE A 94 -24.32 19.44 -11.63
N TYR A 95 -25.45 20.10 -11.86
CA TYR A 95 -25.58 21.24 -12.76
C TYR A 95 -26.12 22.47 -12.01
N SER A 96 -25.56 23.63 -12.33
CA SER A 96 -26.24 24.88 -12.00
C SER A 96 -27.38 25.10 -12.98
N HIS A 97 -28.45 25.78 -12.56
CA HIS A 97 -29.52 26.18 -13.45
C HIS A 97 -29.57 27.71 -13.59
N THR A 98 -30.15 28.16 -14.70
CA THR A 98 -30.40 29.58 -14.96
C THR A 98 -31.90 29.76 -15.16
N SER A 99 -32.51 30.60 -14.32
CA SER A 99 -33.93 30.93 -14.43
C SER A 99 -34.17 31.97 -15.51
N LEU A 100 -35.06 31.65 -16.44
CA LEU A 100 -35.53 32.49 -17.53
C LEU A 100 -36.94 32.98 -17.22
N LYS A 101 -37.23 34.25 -17.48
CA LYS A 101 -38.58 34.81 -17.37
C LYS A 101 -39.11 35.24 -18.72
N HIS A 102 -40.35 34.89 -19.03
CA HIS A 102 -41.00 35.27 -20.27
C HIS A 102 -41.67 36.63 -20.13
N ASN A 103 -41.27 37.58 -20.97
CA ASN A 103 -41.89 38.90 -21.12
C ASN A 103 -42.59 39.01 -22.49
N LYS A 104 -43.32 40.12 -22.73
CA LYS A 104 -43.99 40.39 -24.03
C LYS A 104 -43.04 40.36 -25.24
N ASP A 105 -41.76 40.64 -25.02
CA ASP A 105 -40.75 40.76 -26.07
C ASP A 105 -39.85 39.52 -26.22
N GLY A 106 -40.03 38.48 -25.37
CA GLY A 106 -39.25 37.24 -25.41
C GLY A 106 -38.78 36.74 -24.04
N TRP A 107 -37.83 35.80 -24.02
CA TRP A 107 -37.29 35.20 -22.80
C TRP A 107 -36.12 36.01 -22.24
N VAL A 108 -36.12 36.28 -20.94
CA VAL A 108 -35.13 37.12 -20.27
C VAL A 108 -34.26 36.26 -19.36
N MET A 109 -32.95 36.29 -19.60
CA MET A 109 -31.93 35.61 -18.80
C MET A 109 -31.11 36.61 -17.97
N PRO A 110 -30.81 36.34 -16.70
CA PRO A 110 -29.86 37.13 -15.94
C PRO A 110 -28.44 36.97 -16.52
N LEU A 111 -27.70 38.08 -16.67
CA LEU A 111 -26.32 38.05 -17.16
C LEU A 111 -25.38 37.62 -16.03
N ASP A 112 -24.79 36.43 -16.17
CA ASP A 112 -23.64 35.98 -15.38
C ASP A 112 -22.37 35.99 -16.26
N PRO A 113 -21.40 36.91 -16.03
CA PRO A 113 -20.20 37.04 -16.85
C PRO A 113 -19.36 35.77 -16.92
N GLU A 114 -19.39 34.93 -15.88
CA GLU A 114 -18.62 33.69 -15.83
C GLU A 114 -19.27 32.57 -16.65
N LYS A 115 -20.62 32.54 -16.73
CA LYS A 115 -21.37 31.55 -17.53
C LYS A 115 -21.43 31.90 -19.01
N VAL A 116 -21.50 33.20 -19.31
CA VAL A 116 -21.59 33.69 -20.69
C VAL A 116 -20.22 33.69 -21.38
N LYS A 117 -19.11 33.54 -20.63
CA LYS A 117 -17.77 33.43 -21.21
C LYS A 117 -17.67 32.19 -22.12
N ASN A 118 -17.04 32.35 -23.27
CA ASN A 118 -16.90 31.30 -24.30
C ASN A 118 -18.18 30.80 -24.96
N MET A 119 -19.35 31.33 -24.59
CA MET A 119 -20.59 31.06 -25.30
C MET A 119 -20.52 31.60 -26.73
N LYS A 120 -21.15 30.87 -27.67
CA LYS A 120 -21.31 31.29 -29.06
C LYS A 120 -22.80 31.24 -29.40
N PRO A 121 -23.54 32.35 -29.25
CA PRO A 121 -24.97 32.33 -29.50
C PRO A 121 -25.27 32.10 -30.98
N GLN A 122 -26.36 31.41 -31.28
CA GLN A 122 -26.81 31.20 -32.67
C GLN A 122 -27.55 32.43 -33.21
N HIS A 123 -28.21 33.18 -32.32
CA HIS A 123 -28.96 34.39 -32.65
C HIS A 123 -28.43 35.63 -31.89
N ASP A 124 -28.82 36.81 -32.36
CA ASP A 124 -28.45 38.08 -31.71
C ASP A 124 -29.05 38.18 -30.31
N LEU A 125 -28.20 38.42 -29.30
CA LEU A 125 -28.64 38.63 -27.92
C LEU A 125 -28.74 40.13 -27.63
N LYS A 126 -29.93 40.56 -27.16
CA LYS A 126 -30.23 41.96 -26.89
C LYS A 126 -30.22 42.27 -25.39
N ASN A 127 -29.97 43.52 -25.02
CA ASN A 127 -30.17 43.98 -23.64
C ASN A 127 -31.67 44.04 -23.36
N ALA A 128 -32.15 43.37 -22.31
CA ALA A 128 -33.58 43.35 -21.97
C ALA A 128 -34.14 44.73 -21.59
N LYS A 129 -33.29 45.70 -21.22
CA LYS A 129 -33.70 47.08 -20.89
C LYS A 129 -33.65 48.05 -22.07
N THR A 130 -32.65 47.94 -22.93
CA THR A 130 -32.43 48.92 -24.02
C THR A 130 -32.87 48.40 -25.39
N GLY A 131 -33.04 47.08 -25.54
CA GLY A 131 -33.37 46.44 -26.82
C GLY A 131 -32.22 46.42 -27.84
N GLU A 132 -31.06 46.97 -27.49
CA GLU A 132 -29.87 47.01 -28.34
C GLU A 132 -29.18 45.65 -28.40
N VAL A 133 -28.61 45.30 -29.57
CA VAL A 133 -27.85 44.06 -29.74
C VAL A 133 -26.52 44.19 -29.01
N VAL A 134 -26.31 43.30 -28.04
CA VAL A 134 -25.13 43.30 -27.17
C VAL A 134 -24.12 42.24 -27.61
N ILE A 135 -24.62 41.11 -28.13
CA ILE A 135 -23.81 40.02 -28.68
C ILE A 135 -24.40 39.62 -30.03
N GLU A 136 -23.60 39.76 -31.09
CA GLU A 136 -23.97 39.38 -32.45
C GLU A 136 -23.96 37.84 -32.60
N ALA A 137 -24.88 37.33 -33.42
CA ALA A 137 -24.98 35.93 -33.79
C ALA A 137 -23.64 35.37 -34.28
N GLY A 138 -23.26 34.18 -33.81
CA GLY A 138 -22.04 33.48 -34.19
C GLY A 138 -20.74 34.07 -33.62
N ARG A 139 -20.78 35.20 -32.90
CA ARG A 139 -19.59 35.79 -32.27
C ARG A 139 -19.32 35.14 -30.92
N LYS A 140 -18.14 34.52 -30.77
CA LYS A 140 -17.71 33.94 -29.50
C LYS A 140 -17.49 35.03 -28.46
N VAL A 141 -18.09 34.88 -27.28
CA VAL A 141 -17.93 35.80 -26.16
C VAL A 141 -16.56 35.60 -25.52
N THR A 142 -15.68 36.59 -25.66
CA THR A 142 -14.37 36.58 -24.98
C THR A 142 -14.50 37.04 -23.52
N PRO A 143 -13.60 36.66 -22.61
CA PRO A 143 -13.62 37.13 -21.22
C PRO A 143 -13.63 38.66 -21.10
N ARG A 144 -12.94 39.35 -22.03
CA ARG A 144 -12.94 40.81 -22.12
C ARG A 144 -14.32 41.37 -22.47
N LEU A 145 -15.02 40.75 -23.42
CA LEU A 145 -16.37 41.15 -23.79
C LEU A 145 -17.33 40.90 -22.62
N ALA A 146 -17.31 39.73 -21.99
CA ALA A 146 -18.16 39.40 -20.84
C ALA A 146 -18.01 40.40 -19.68
N ARG A 147 -16.76 40.78 -19.34
CA ARG A 147 -16.49 41.82 -18.32
C ARG A 147 -17.00 43.18 -18.75
N LYS A 148 -16.76 43.57 -20.01
CA LYS A 148 -17.24 44.84 -20.55
C LYS A 148 -18.77 44.95 -20.46
N LEU A 149 -19.51 43.88 -20.79
CA LEU A 149 -20.97 43.86 -20.70
C LEU A 149 -21.47 44.04 -19.26
N HIS A 150 -20.74 43.50 -18.28
CA HIS A 150 -21.04 43.69 -16.87
C HIS A 150 -20.75 45.13 -16.42
N GLU A 151 -19.60 45.69 -16.81
CA GLU A 151 -19.19 47.07 -16.53
C GLU A 151 -20.15 48.09 -17.19
N ASP A 152 -20.64 47.80 -18.39
CA ASP A 152 -21.64 48.59 -19.13
C ASP A 152 -23.06 48.49 -18.50
N GLY A 153 -23.21 47.77 -17.39
CA GLY A 153 -24.45 47.72 -16.59
C GLY A 153 -25.54 46.82 -17.14
N VAL A 154 -25.23 45.93 -18.10
CA VAL A 154 -26.19 44.95 -18.63
C VAL A 154 -26.47 43.90 -17.57
N LYS A 155 -27.71 43.87 -17.05
CA LYS A 155 -28.12 42.89 -16.02
C LYS A 155 -28.89 41.70 -16.57
N GLN A 156 -29.55 41.88 -17.72
CA GLN A 156 -30.48 40.92 -18.29
C GLN A 156 -30.33 40.90 -19.81
N LEU A 157 -30.27 39.70 -20.38
CA LEU A 157 -30.24 39.45 -21.80
C LEU A 157 -31.61 38.96 -22.26
N LEU A 158 -32.05 39.42 -23.43
CA LEU A 158 -33.24 38.94 -24.12
C LEU A 158 -32.82 37.87 -25.14
N LEU A 159 -33.38 36.67 -25.01
CA LEU A 159 -33.15 35.52 -25.87
C LEU A 159 -34.36 35.27 -26.76
N PRO A 160 -34.17 35.02 -28.06
CA PRO A 160 -35.23 34.51 -28.91
C PRO A 160 -35.57 33.05 -28.52
N PRO A 161 -36.82 32.59 -28.76
CA PRO A 161 -37.24 31.22 -28.48
C PRO A 161 -36.36 30.16 -29.16
N GLU A 162 -35.76 30.51 -30.31
CA GLU A 162 -34.88 29.65 -31.11
C GLU A 162 -33.60 29.25 -30.37
N GLU A 163 -33.07 30.12 -29.52
CA GLU A 163 -31.86 29.87 -28.72
C GLU A 163 -32.12 28.90 -27.55
N LEU A 164 -33.41 28.66 -27.22
CA LEU A 164 -33.80 27.72 -26.17
C LEU A 164 -33.93 26.28 -26.69
N TYR A 165 -33.97 26.07 -28.00
CA TYR A 165 -34.10 24.72 -28.55
C TYR A 165 -32.84 23.90 -28.30
N GLY A 166 -33.03 22.65 -27.87
CA GLY A 166 -31.94 21.76 -27.49
C GLY A 166 -31.37 22.01 -26.09
N LYS A 167 -31.91 22.97 -25.34
CA LYS A 167 -31.63 23.13 -23.90
C LYS A 167 -32.51 22.22 -23.07
N TYR A 168 -32.06 21.92 -21.85
CA TYR A 168 -32.71 20.97 -20.95
C TYR A 168 -33.33 21.65 -19.75
N LEU A 169 -34.51 21.19 -19.34
CA LEU A 169 -35.19 21.67 -18.13
C LEU A 169 -34.50 21.16 -16.87
N ALA A 170 -34.46 22.00 -15.83
CA ALA A 170 -33.88 21.66 -14.54
C ALA A 170 -34.91 21.17 -13.51
N LEU A 171 -36.18 21.56 -13.67
CA LEU A 171 -37.30 21.25 -12.78
C LEU A 171 -38.48 20.70 -13.58
N ASP A 172 -39.34 19.95 -12.91
CA ASP A 172 -40.59 19.43 -13.47
C ASP A 172 -41.57 20.59 -13.72
N MET A 173 -42.21 20.57 -14.88
CA MET A 173 -43.20 21.57 -15.27
C MET A 173 -44.60 21.05 -14.96
N VAL A 174 -45.01 21.24 -13.70
CA VAL A 174 -46.29 20.73 -13.17
C VAL A 174 -47.32 21.86 -13.06
N ASN A 175 -48.56 21.59 -13.47
CA ASN A 175 -49.66 22.49 -13.19
C ASN A 175 -50.06 22.38 -11.70
N SER A 176 -49.92 23.47 -10.95
CA SER A 176 -50.24 23.47 -9.51
C SER A 176 -51.73 23.24 -9.20
N GLU A 177 -52.63 23.46 -10.17
CA GLU A 177 -54.08 23.32 -9.99
C GLU A 177 -54.60 21.93 -10.38
N THR A 178 -54.05 21.30 -11.43
CA THR A 178 -54.51 19.99 -11.93
C THR A 178 -53.60 18.83 -11.53
N GLY A 179 -52.35 19.11 -11.15
CA GLY A 179 -51.33 18.10 -10.87
C GLY A 179 -50.81 17.36 -12.12
N GLU A 180 -51.19 17.80 -13.33
CA GLU A 180 -50.64 17.25 -14.57
C GLU A 180 -49.18 17.70 -14.78
N ILE A 181 -48.31 16.73 -15.07
CA ILE A 181 -46.89 16.96 -15.42
C ILE A 181 -46.80 17.10 -16.93
N TYR A 182 -46.38 18.28 -17.42
CA TYR A 182 -46.23 18.51 -18.86
C TYR A 182 -44.87 18.06 -19.40
N LEU A 183 -43.82 18.32 -18.63
CA LEU A 183 -42.44 17.94 -18.94
C LEU A 183 -41.72 17.60 -17.64
N GLU A 184 -40.87 16.59 -17.69
CA GLU A 184 -40.05 16.15 -16.56
C GLU A 184 -38.68 16.85 -16.58
N ALA A 185 -38.02 16.93 -15.43
CA ALA A 185 -36.69 17.47 -15.28
C ALA A 185 -35.68 16.66 -16.12
N GLY A 186 -34.91 17.36 -16.96
CA GLY A 186 -33.99 16.75 -17.92
C GLY A 186 -34.54 16.58 -19.33
N ASP A 187 -35.83 16.87 -19.57
CA ASP A 187 -36.41 16.88 -20.91
C ASP A 187 -35.84 18.00 -21.79
N GLU A 188 -35.77 17.71 -23.08
CA GLU A 188 -35.27 18.65 -24.09
C GLU A 188 -36.37 19.60 -24.58
N LEU A 189 -36.04 20.89 -24.66
CA LEU A 189 -36.94 21.89 -25.20
C LEU A 189 -36.94 21.87 -26.73
N ASN A 190 -38.10 21.51 -27.27
CA ASN A 190 -38.39 21.50 -28.69
C ASN A 190 -39.50 22.51 -29.00
N VAL A 191 -39.67 22.88 -30.29
CA VAL A 191 -40.70 23.82 -30.76
C VAL A 191 -42.10 23.48 -30.21
N LYS A 192 -42.46 22.19 -30.19
CA LYS A 192 -43.74 21.70 -29.69
C LYS A 192 -43.89 21.88 -28.18
N ASN A 193 -42.88 21.44 -27.44
CA ASN A 193 -42.89 21.43 -25.97
C ASN A 193 -42.90 22.85 -25.41
N LEU A 194 -42.09 23.76 -25.98
CA LEU A 194 -42.04 25.16 -25.57
C LEU A 194 -43.36 25.90 -25.87
N ALA A 195 -43.98 25.64 -27.02
CA ALA A 195 -45.27 26.23 -27.36
C ALA A 195 -46.39 25.74 -26.42
N GLU A 196 -46.34 24.47 -26.00
CA GLU A 196 -47.32 23.91 -25.06
C GLU A 196 -47.17 24.51 -23.67
N LEU A 197 -45.94 24.67 -23.17
CA LEU A 197 -45.67 25.36 -21.89
C LEU A 197 -46.19 26.81 -21.89
N LEU A 198 -46.01 27.54 -22.99
CA LEU A 198 -46.52 28.91 -23.10
C LEU A 198 -48.05 28.98 -23.14
N LYS A 199 -48.73 28.03 -23.79
CA LYS A 199 -50.21 27.97 -23.78
C LYS A 199 -50.77 27.74 -22.37
N GLN A 200 -50.07 26.94 -21.56
CA GLN A 200 -50.46 26.62 -20.19
C GLN A 200 -50.06 27.71 -19.18
N GLY A 201 -49.45 28.81 -19.65
CA GLY A 201 -49.16 29.99 -18.83
C GLY A 201 -47.86 29.94 -18.03
N PHE A 202 -46.94 29.02 -18.35
CA PHE A 202 -45.62 28.99 -17.72
C PHE A 202 -44.76 30.16 -18.20
N ASN A 203 -44.56 31.15 -17.32
CA ASN A 203 -43.75 32.35 -17.60
C ASN A 203 -42.34 32.29 -17.02
N GLU A 204 -41.97 31.20 -16.34
CA GLU A 204 -40.64 31.01 -15.75
C GLU A 204 -40.15 29.61 -16.08
N LEU A 205 -38.91 29.50 -16.57
CA LEU A 205 -38.26 28.22 -16.89
C LEU A 205 -36.89 28.17 -16.22
N ALA A 206 -36.55 27.05 -15.59
CA ALA A 206 -35.20 26.80 -15.11
C ALA A 206 -34.48 25.89 -16.11
N LEU A 207 -33.41 26.38 -16.75
CA LEU A 207 -32.62 25.58 -17.69
C LEU A 207 -31.29 25.14 -17.08
N LEU A 208 -30.89 23.90 -17.38
CA LEU A 208 -29.58 23.38 -16.99
C LEU A 208 -28.46 24.09 -17.76
N ASP A 209 -27.40 24.45 -17.04
CA ASP A 209 -26.21 25.09 -17.59
C ASP A 209 -25.29 24.06 -18.28
N ILE A 210 -25.75 23.56 -19.43
CA ILE A 210 -25.04 22.60 -20.27
C ILE A 210 -24.68 23.30 -21.60
N ASP A 211 -23.39 23.39 -21.87
CA ASP A 211 -22.83 24.04 -23.06
C ASP A 211 -22.10 23.06 -24.00
N HIS A 212 -21.90 21.81 -23.57
CA HIS A 212 -21.14 20.76 -24.26
C HIS A 212 -19.67 21.11 -24.56
N VAL A 213 -19.15 22.21 -23.99
CA VAL A 213 -17.78 22.69 -24.18
C VAL A 213 -17.04 22.70 -22.85
N THR A 214 -17.61 23.34 -21.83
CA THR A 214 -17.04 23.43 -20.48
C THR A 214 -17.77 22.53 -19.47
N THR A 215 -19.03 22.20 -19.75
CA THR A 215 -19.88 21.35 -18.91
C THR A 215 -20.68 20.38 -19.78
N GLY A 216 -20.37 19.10 -19.66
CA GLY A 216 -21.06 18.02 -20.38
C GLY A 216 -22.35 17.54 -19.72
N GLY A 217 -23.37 17.27 -20.53
CA GLY A 217 -24.67 16.70 -20.11
C GLY A 217 -24.64 15.21 -19.73
N PHE A 218 -23.56 14.71 -19.13
CA PHE A 218 -23.34 13.27 -18.86
C PHE A 218 -24.36 12.64 -17.91
N ILE A 219 -24.67 13.31 -16.79
CA ILE A 219 -25.65 12.81 -15.80
C ILE A 219 -27.05 12.86 -16.40
N ARG A 220 -27.40 13.93 -17.11
CA ARG A 220 -28.68 14.05 -17.83
C ARG A 220 -28.85 12.93 -18.87
N ASN A 221 -27.81 12.65 -19.66
CA ASN A 221 -27.86 11.57 -20.65
C ASN A 221 -28.00 10.20 -20.00
N THR A 222 -27.42 10.02 -18.81
CA THR A 222 -27.55 8.79 -18.02
C THR A 222 -28.97 8.64 -17.48
N LEU A 223 -29.56 9.73 -16.97
CA LEU A 223 -30.94 9.78 -16.48
C LEU A 223 -31.94 9.40 -17.57
N ALA A 224 -31.76 9.90 -18.79
CA ALA A 224 -32.63 9.59 -19.93
C ALA A 224 -32.59 8.11 -20.38
N ILE A 225 -31.55 7.37 -20.00
CA ILE A 225 -31.38 5.94 -20.33
C ILE A 225 -31.84 5.04 -19.18
N ASP A 226 -31.89 5.58 -17.97
CA ASP A 226 -32.35 4.84 -16.80
C ASP A 226 -33.84 4.51 -16.94
N LYS A 227 -34.20 3.27 -16.60
CA LYS A 227 -35.58 2.81 -16.64
C LYS A 227 -36.28 3.00 -15.29
N ASN A 228 -35.51 3.29 -14.24
CA ASN A 228 -36.02 3.48 -12.90
C ASN A 228 -36.47 4.93 -12.71
N GLN A 229 -37.66 5.11 -12.15
CA GLN A 229 -38.23 6.44 -11.84
C GLN A 229 -38.45 6.64 -10.34
N SER A 230 -38.31 5.58 -9.53
CA SER A 230 -38.52 5.64 -8.08
C SER A 230 -37.47 4.85 -7.32
N ARG A 231 -37.31 5.21 -6.04
CA ARG A 231 -36.43 4.51 -5.09
C ARG A 231 -36.73 3.01 -5.01
N GLU A 232 -38.00 2.65 -5.04
CA GLU A 232 -38.46 1.26 -4.95
C GLU A 232 -37.99 0.40 -6.13
N GLN A 233 -38.15 0.92 -7.35
CA GLN A 233 -37.71 0.24 -8.57
C GLN A 233 -36.19 0.09 -8.59
N ALA A 234 -35.47 1.14 -8.20
CA ALA A 234 -34.02 1.13 -8.12
C ALA A 234 -33.49 0.09 -7.12
N LEU A 235 -34.07 0.00 -5.92
CA LEU A 235 -33.70 -1.02 -4.92
C LEU A 235 -33.92 -2.44 -5.45
N ILE A 236 -35.04 -2.68 -6.13
CA ILE A 236 -35.36 -3.96 -6.75
C ILE A 236 -34.35 -4.33 -7.84
N ASP A 237 -33.95 -3.38 -8.68
CA ASP A 237 -32.98 -3.65 -9.76
C ASP A 237 -31.58 -3.93 -9.20
N ILE A 238 -31.15 -3.18 -8.19
CA ILE A 238 -29.91 -3.46 -7.44
C ILE A 238 -29.97 -4.87 -6.81
N TYR A 239 -31.09 -5.24 -6.19
CA TYR A 239 -31.27 -6.58 -5.61
C TYR A 239 -31.11 -7.68 -6.67
N ARG A 240 -31.74 -7.52 -7.84
CA ARG A 240 -31.65 -8.49 -8.95
C ARG A 240 -30.21 -8.67 -9.45
N VAL A 241 -29.40 -7.62 -9.45
CA VAL A 241 -27.98 -7.70 -9.81
C VAL A 241 -27.16 -8.41 -8.72
N MET A 242 -27.47 -8.16 -7.46
CA MET A 242 -26.75 -8.76 -6.32
C MET A 242 -27.17 -10.21 -6.03
N ARG A 243 -28.42 -10.58 -6.33
CA ARG A 243 -28.96 -11.93 -6.14
C ARG A 243 -29.79 -12.36 -7.35
N PRO A 244 -29.14 -12.78 -8.44
CA PRO A 244 -29.85 -13.23 -9.62
C PRO A 244 -30.64 -14.50 -9.31
N GLY A 245 -31.96 -14.47 -9.51
CA GLY A 245 -32.85 -15.63 -9.36
C GLY A 245 -33.69 -15.66 -8.07
N GLU A 246 -33.39 -14.82 -7.07
CA GLU A 246 -34.26 -14.64 -5.91
C GLU A 246 -35.34 -13.60 -6.20
N PRO A 247 -36.63 -13.85 -5.87
CA PRO A 247 -37.68 -12.86 -6.04
C PRO A 247 -37.44 -11.67 -5.09
N PRO A 248 -37.33 -10.43 -5.61
CA PRO A 248 -37.08 -9.25 -4.79
C PRO A 248 -38.35 -8.85 -4.04
N THR A 249 -38.25 -8.63 -2.73
CA THR A 249 -39.25 -7.85 -1.97
C THR A 249 -38.63 -6.51 -1.57
N LEU A 250 -39.46 -5.49 -1.37
CA LEU A 250 -38.98 -4.15 -0.98
C LEU A 250 -38.15 -4.17 0.30
N GLU A 251 -38.62 -4.87 1.33
CA GLU A 251 -37.96 -4.99 2.63
C GLU A 251 -36.60 -5.70 2.54
N THR A 252 -36.52 -6.78 1.75
CA THR A 252 -35.25 -7.51 1.54
C THR A 252 -34.27 -6.72 0.70
N ALA A 253 -34.75 -5.97 -0.28
CA ALA A 253 -33.94 -5.08 -1.10
C ALA A 253 -33.36 -3.90 -0.30
N GLU A 254 -34.17 -3.27 0.55
CA GLU A 254 -33.73 -2.19 1.42
C GLU A 254 -32.70 -2.68 2.46
N THR A 255 -32.98 -3.81 3.12
CA THR A 255 -32.05 -4.41 4.08
C THR A 255 -30.71 -4.78 3.42
N LEU A 256 -30.77 -5.33 2.19
CA LEU A 256 -29.56 -5.63 1.43
C LEU A 256 -28.78 -4.34 1.12
N PHE A 257 -29.44 -3.31 0.60
CA PHE A 257 -28.80 -2.05 0.23
C PHE A 257 -28.16 -1.35 1.44
N GLN A 258 -28.86 -1.29 2.58
CA GLN A 258 -28.31 -0.77 3.83
C GLN A 258 -27.06 -1.55 4.27
N GLY A 259 -27.14 -2.88 4.21
CA GLY A 259 -26.03 -3.77 4.56
C GLY A 259 -24.82 -3.69 3.62
N LEU A 260 -24.94 -3.11 2.42
CA LEU A 260 -23.83 -3.00 1.47
C LEU A 260 -22.87 -1.85 1.80
N PHE A 261 -23.38 -0.69 2.22
CA PHE A 261 -22.56 0.54 2.32
C PHE A 261 -22.69 1.29 3.65
N PHE A 262 -23.79 1.08 4.39
CA PHE A 262 -24.18 1.91 5.54
C PHE A 262 -24.10 1.17 6.88
N ASP A 263 -23.91 -0.15 6.87
CA ASP A 263 -23.77 -0.99 8.06
C ASP A 263 -22.30 -1.14 8.48
N LEU A 264 -21.96 -0.69 9.69
CA LEU A 264 -20.62 -0.80 10.29
C LEU A 264 -20.15 -2.25 10.46
N GLU A 265 -21.07 -3.20 10.64
CA GLU A 265 -20.72 -4.61 10.78
C GLU A 265 -20.26 -5.22 9.46
N ARG A 266 -20.69 -4.69 8.31
CA ARG A 266 -20.41 -5.23 6.98
C ARG A 266 -19.45 -4.38 6.16
N TYR A 267 -19.50 -3.07 6.35
CA TYR A 267 -18.71 -2.09 5.61
C TYR A 267 -17.81 -1.28 6.53
N ASP A 268 -16.55 -1.11 6.14
CA ASP A 268 -15.55 -0.35 6.88
C ASP A 268 -14.53 0.24 5.90
N LEU A 269 -14.41 1.57 5.85
CA LEU A 269 -13.36 2.28 5.14
C LEU A 269 -12.02 2.27 5.88
N SER A 270 -12.02 1.94 7.18
CA SER A 270 -10.98 2.29 8.15
C SER A 270 -10.77 3.80 8.28
N SER A 271 -10.14 4.23 9.38
CA SER A 271 -9.75 5.64 9.58
C SER A 271 -8.86 6.15 8.43
N VAL A 272 -7.97 5.28 7.92
CA VAL A 272 -7.09 5.58 6.78
C VAL A 272 -7.88 5.88 5.52
N GLY A 273 -8.86 5.04 5.20
CA GLY A 273 -9.68 5.23 4.00
C GLY A 273 -10.52 6.50 4.08
N ARG A 274 -11.06 6.81 5.27
CA ARG A 274 -11.80 8.04 5.52
C ARG A 274 -10.92 9.29 5.37
N VAL A 275 -9.75 9.34 6.00
CA VAL A 275 -8.81 10.48 5.88
C VAL A 275 -8.39 10.69 4.41
N LYS A 276 -8.08 9.61 3.69
CA LYS A 276 -7.71 9.69 2.28
C LYS A 276 -8.87 10.21 1.42
N MET A 277 -10.06 9.68 1.63
CA MET A 277 -11.26 10.11 0.92
C MET A 277 -11.57 11.58 1.20
N ASN A 278 -11.53 12.00 2.45
CA ASN A 278 -11.74 13.39 2.86
C ASN A 278 -10.72 14.33 2.20
N SER A 279 -9.44 13.96 2.19
CA SER A 279 -8.39 14.75 1.55
C SER A 279 -8.56 14.83 0.03
N ARG A 280 -9.03 13.76 -0.62
CA ARG A 280 -9.18 13.72 -2.09
C ARG A 280 -10.47 14.40 -2.57
N LEU A 281 -11.54 14.30 -1.79
CA LEU A 281 -12.85 14.91 -2.07
C LEU A 281 -12.96 16.34 -1.53
N ASN A 282 -11.99 16.78 -0.73
CA ASN A 282 -12.00 18.07 -0.02
C ASN A 282 -13.23 18.23 0.90
N ILE A 283 -13.61 17.15 1.60
CA ILE A 283 -14.76 17.10 2.51
C ILE A 283 -14.26 17.11 3.95
N GLN A 284 -14.89 17.91 4.81
CA GLN A 284 -14.65 17.90 6.26
C GLN A 284 -15.56 16.86 6.91
N CYS A 285 -15.01 15.71 7.26
CA CYS A 285 -15.70 14.63 7.98
C CYS A 285 -14.76 14.04 9.04
N ASP A 286 -15.31 13.59 10.16
CA ASP A 286 -14.51 12.97 11.22
C ASP A 286 -13.93 11.62 10.77
N ASP A 287 -12.74 11.28 11.25
CA ASP A 287 -12.04 10.04 10.89
C ASP A 287 -12.67 8.79 11.52
N THR A 288 -13.56 9.01 12.51
CA THR A 288 -14.37 7.99 13.17
C THR A 288 -15.49 7.44 12.28
N MET A 289 -15.94 8.20 11.28
CA MET A 289 -17.03 7.81 10.39
C MET A 289 -16.55 6.82 9.32
N ARG A 290 -16.79 5.52 9.53
CA ARG A 290 -16.20 4.44 8.70
C ARG A 290 -17.09 3.88 7.60
N VAL A 291 -18.38 4.20 7.59
CA VAL A 291 -19.32 3.81 6.52
C VAL A 291 -19.44 4.91 5.48
N LEU A 292 -19.90 4.60 4.26
CA LEU A 292 -20.13 5.62 3.24
C LEU A 292 -21.34 6.47 3.58
N ARG A 293 -21.31 7.75 3.19
CA ARG A 293 -22.44 8.68 3.26
C ARG A 293 -22.95 8.99 1.85
N THR A 294 -24.19 9.43 1.74
CA THR A 294 -24.76 9.86 0.46
C THR A 294 -23.93 10.99 -0.17
N GLU A 295 -23.50 11.96 0.64
CA GLU A 295 -22.60 13.05 0.24
C GLU A 295 -21.28 12.54 -0.35
N ASP A 296 -20.73 11.48 0.22
CA ASP A 296 -19.48 10.89 -0.20
C ASP A 296 -19.61 10.32 -1.63
N ILE A 297 -20.69 9.58 -1.89
CA ILE A 297 -20.98 8.98 -3.21
C ILE A 297 -21.20 10.06 -4.27
N LEU A 298 -21.99 11.10 -3.94
CA LEU A 298 -22.25 12.21 -4.85
C LEU A 298 -20.97 12.97 -5.20
N ALA A 299 -20.12 13.26 -4.21
CA ALA A 299 -18.84 13.95 -4.43
C ALA A 299 -17.88 13.13 -5.30
N VAL A 300 -17.84 11.80 -5.14
CA VAL A 300 -17.04 10.92 -6.02
C VAL A 300 -17.50 11.04 -7.48
N VAL A 301 -18.81 10.96 -7.72
CA VAL A 301 -19.34 11.09 -9.08
C VAL A 301 -19.15 12.52 -9.61
N LYS A 302 -19.19 13.55 -8.74
CA LYS A 302 -18.97 14.93 -9.13
C LYS A 302 -17.53 15.17 -9.62
N ILE A 303 -16.53 14.65 -8.91
CA ILE A 303 -15.14 14.72 -9.38
C ILE A 303 -14.96 13.92 -10.67
N LEU A 304 -15.60 12.75 -10.79
CA LEU A 304 -15.55 11.97 -12.03
C LEU A 304 -16.16 12.74 -13.22
N HIS A 305 -17.26 13.46 -12.99
CA HIS A 305 -17.89 14.37 -13.95
C HIS A 305 -16.92 15.51 -14.33
N ASP A 306 -16.33 16.18 -13.35
CA ASP A 306 -15.40 17.30 -13.58
C ASP A 306 -14.12 16.86 -14.31
N LEU A 307 -13.59 15.65 -14.02
CA LEU A 307 -12.44 15.07 -14.74
C LEU A 307 -12.74 14.88 -16.23
N ARG A 308 -13.97 14.46 -16.56
CA ARG A 308 -14.40 14.31 -17.95
C ARG A 308 -14.51 15.66 -18.67
N ASP A 309 -14.89 16.71 -17.94
CA ASP A 309 -14.88 18.12 -18.40
C ASP A 309 -13.45 18.72 -18.48
N GLY A 310 -12.41 17.96 -18.13
CA GLY A 310 -11.01 18.39 -18.16
C GLY A 310 -10.58 19.23 -16.95
N LYS A 311 -11.37 19.19 -15.87
CA LYS A 311 -11.07 19.89 -14.61
C LYS A 311 -10.51 18.89 -13.59
N GLY A 312 -9.23 19.03 -13.26
CA GLY A 312 -8.53 18.20 -12.28
C GLY A 312 -7.60 17.16 -12.90
N GLU A 313 -7.00 16.33 -12.05
CA GLU A 313 -6.00 15.33 -12.42
C GLU A 313 -6.42 13.93 -11.93
N ILE A 314 -5.97 12.91 -12.64
CA ILE A 314 -6.14 11.51 -12.23
C ILE A 314 -5.14 11.11 -11.14
N ASP A 315 -5.48 10.06 -10.39
CA ASP A 315 -4.61 9.54 -9.36
C ASP A 315 -3.65 8.50 -9.95
N ASP A 316 -2.37 8.60 -9.58
CA ASP A 316 -1.41 7.55 -9.86
C ASP A 316 -1.51 6.42 -8.81
N ILE A 317 -1.98 5.26 -9.24
CA ILE A 317 -2.17 4.07 -8.38
C ILE A 317 -0.85 3.57 -7.76
N ASP A 318 0.27 3.81 -8.41
CA ASP A 318 1.58 3.30 -8.01
C ASP A 318 2.31 4.23 -7.03
N ASN A 319 1.81 5.46 -6.88
CA ASN A 319 2.26 6.39 -5.85
C ASN A 319 2.14 5.80 -4.43
N LEU A 320 3.18 5.98 -3.59
CA LEU A 320 3.15 5.49 -2.21
C LEU A 320 2.15 6.21 -1.30
N ALA A 321 1.58 7.35 -1.71
CA ALA A 321 0.40 7.94 -1.06
C ALA A 321 -0.86 7.06 -1.22
N ASN A 322 -0.84 6.17 -2.23
CA ASN A 322 -1.94 5.31 -2.62
C ASN A 322 -1.74 3.84 -2.21
N ARG A 323 -0.57 3.52 -1.67
CA ARG A 323 -0.20 2.19 -1.19
C ARG A 323 0.17 2.25 0.29
N ARG A 324 -0.26 1.26 1.06
CA ARG A 324 0.09 1.16 2.48
C ARG A 324 0.68 -0.21 2.79
N VAL A 325 1.47 -0.24 3.85
CA VAL A 325 2.06 -1.44 4.42
C VAL A 325 1.17 -1.96 5.53
N ARG A 326 0.70 -3.20 5.42
CA ARG A 326 0.09 -3.93 6.54
C ARG A 326 1.19 -4.52 7.40
N SER A 327 1.17 -4.16 8.67
CA SER A 327 2.02 -4.79 9.67
C SER A 327 1.52 -6.20 9.98
N VAL A 328 2.39 -6.99 10.61
CA VAL A 328 2.04 -8.33 11.11
C VAL A 328 0.83 -8.26 12.06
N GLY A 329 0.76 -7.24 12.91
CA GLY A 329 -0.35 -7.05 13.85
C GLY A 329 -1.69 -6.87 13.13
N GLU A 330 -1.74 -6.04 12.10
CA GLU A 330 -2.97 -5.80 11.32
C GLU A 330 -3.42 -7.07 10.55
N LEU A 331 -2.47 -7.80 9.97
CA LEU A 331 -2.77 -9.07 9.29
C LEU A 331 -3.34 -10.10 10.28
N MET A 332 -2.73 -10.20 11.46
CA MET A 332 -3.17 -11.08 12.53
C MET A 332 -4.54 -10.71 13.09
N GLU A 333 -4.79 -9.41 13.32
CA GLU A 333 -6.07 -8.89 13.79
C GLU A 333 -7.21 -9.30 12.84
N ASN A 334 -7.00 -9.15 11.53
CA ASN A 334 -7.99 -9.56 10.53
C ASN A 334 -8.30 -11.05 10.60
N GLN A 335 -7.28 -11.91 10.68
CA GLN A 335 -7.49 -13.36 10.74
C GLN A 335 -8.15 -13.79 12.05
N TYR A 336 -7.73 -13.18 13.16
CA TYR A 336 -8.34 -13.41 14.46
C TYR A 336 -9.82 -13.01 14.47
N ARG A 337 -10.15 -11.86 13.88
CA ARG A 337 -11.53 -11.39 13.73
C ARG A 337 -12.39 -12.35 12.89
N VAL A 338 -11.87 -12.90 11.80
CA VAL A 338 -12.58 -13.94 11.03
C VAL A 338 -12.88 -15.15 11.91
N GLY A 339 -11.93 -15.54 12.76
CA GLY A 339 -12.12 -16.57 13.79
C GLY A 339 -13.24 -16.22 14.78
N LEU A 340 -13.28 -14.98 15.26
CA LEU A 340 -14.32 -14.49 16.17
C LEU A 340 -15.70 -14.44 15.52
N LEU A 341 -15.83 -13.99 14.25
CA LEU A 341 -17.11 -13.98 13.53
C LEU A 341 -17.68 -15.40 13.35
N ARG A 342 -16.81 -16.40 13.12
CA ARG A 342 -17.23 -17.82 13.08
C ARG A 342 -17.71 -18.30 14.45
N MET A 343 -17.00 -17.89 15.51
CA MET A 343 -17.37 -18.21 16.89
C MET A 343 -18.70 -17.56 17.28
N GLU A 344 -18.91 -16.29 16.95
CA GLU A 344 -20.12 -15.52 17.20
C GLU A 344 -21.35 -16.17 16.56
N ARG A 345 -21.24 -16.61 15.31
CA ARG A 345 -22.33 -17.35 14.63
C ARG A 345 -22.71 -18.62 15.37
N ALA A 346 -21.71 -19.43 15.77
CA ALA A 346 -21.93 -20.66 16.51
C ALA A 346 -22.54 -20.39 17.90
N ILE A 347 -22.14 -19.30 18.57
CA ILE A 347 -22.72 -18.86 19.85
C ILE A 347 -24.17 -18.43 19.64
N LYS A 348 -24.48 -17.58 18.66
CA LYS A 348 -25.85 -17.14 18.35
C LYS A 348 -26.77 -18.33 18.09
N GLU A 349 -26.32 -19.29 17.29
CA GLU A 349 -27.07 -20.52 16.98
C GLU A 349 -27.33 -21.38 18.23
N ARG A 350 -26.31 -21.58 19.07
CA ARG A 350 -26.46 -22.31 20.35
C ARG A 350 -27.37 -21.59 21.33
N MET A 351 -27.22 -20.27 21.48
CA MET A 351 -28.08 -19.47 22.37
C MET A 351 -29.55 -19.48 21.95
N SER A 352 -29.83 -19.72 20.66
CA SER A 352 -31.21 -19.81 20.17
C SER A 352 -31.86 -21.16 20.49
N SER A 353 -31.03 -22.18 20.80
CA SER A 353 -31.45 -23.56 20.95
C SER A 353 -31.44 -24.06 22.40
N VAL A 354 -30.76 -23.37 23.32
CA VAL A 354 -30.58 -23.85 24.71
C VAL A 354 -31.22 -22.90 25.73
N GLU A 355 -31.77 -23.47 26.80
CA GLU A 355 -32.37 -22.72 27.91
C GLU A 355 -31.28 -21.96 28.71
N ILE A 356 -31.42 -20.64 28.78
CA ILE A 356 -30.43 -19.70 29.33
C ILE A 356 -30.07 -20.01 30.79
N ASP A 357 -31.02 -20.55 31.56
CA ASP A 357 -30.85 -20.78 33.01
C ASP A 357 -29.90 -21.94 33.35
N THR A 358 -29.62 -22.83 32.39
CA THR A 358 -28.83 -24.05 32.62
C THR A 358 -27.41 -24.00 32.05
N VAL A 359 -27.11 -23.01 31.22
CA VAL A 359 -25.87 -22.96 30.43
C VAL A 359 -24.88 -21.97 31.01
N MET A 360 -23.65 -22.40 31.20
CA MET A 360 -22.57 -21.50 31.60
C MET A 360 -21.87 -20.91 30.37
N PRO A 361 -21.33 -19.68 30.43
CA PRO A 361 -20.71 -19.03 29.26
C PRO A 361 -19.57 -19.84 28.60
N HIS A 362 -18.84 -20.65 29.35
CA HIS A 362 -17.76 -21.49 28.79
C HIS A 362 -18.28 -22.64 27.92
N ASP A 363 -19.53 -23.07 28.10
CA ASP A 363 -20.16 -24.11 27.26
C ASP A 363 -20.54 -23.58 25.87
N LEU A 364 -20.78 -22.27 25.77
CA LEU A 364 -21.07 -21.59 24.51
C LEU A 364 -19.80 -21.29 23.71
N ILE A 365 -18.66 -21.09 24.39
CA ILE A 365 -17.41 -20.65 23.78
C ILE A 365 -16.58 -21.85 23.32
N ASN A 366 -16.44 -22.00 22.01
CA ASN A 366 -15.48 -22.94 21.41
C ASN A 366 -14.28 -22.18 20.84
N ALA A 367 -13.09 -22.37 21.40
CA ALA A 367 -11.86 -21.71 20.94
C ALA A 367 -11.30 -22.26 19.62
N LYS A 368 -11.74 -23.46 19.17
CA LYS A 368 -11.19 -24.12 17.97
C LYS A 368 -11.25 -23.26 16.69
N PRO A 369 -12.35 -22.56 16.36
CA PRO A 369 -12.41 -21.74 15.15
C PRO A 369 -11.41 -20.59 15.14
N ALA A 370 -11.21 -19.92 16.28
CA ALA A 370 -10.24 -18.82 16.40
C ALA A 370 -8.80 -19.35 16.36
N ALA A 371 -8.49 -20.42 17.10
CA ALA A 371 -7.18 -21.05 17.08
C ALA A 371 -6.82 -21.61 15.70
N ALA A 372 -7.80 -22.18 14.97
CA ALA A 372 -7.60 -22.68 13.62
C ALA A 372 -7.26 -21.56 12.64
N ALA A 373 -7.96 -20.41 12.69
CA ALA A 373 -7.67 -19.27 11.82
C ALA A 373 -6.24 -18.72 12.05
N VAL A 374 -5.79 -18.66 13.31
CA VAL A 374 -4.42 -18.24 13.65
C VAL A 374 -3.39 -19.25 13.14
N ARG A 375 -3.60 -20.56 13.36
CA ARG A 375 -2.69 -21.61 12.89
C ARG A 375 -2.61 -21.65 11.37
N GLU A 376 -3.74 -21.48 10.68
CA GLU A 376 -3.80 -21.41 9.22
C GLU A 376 -2.97 -20.24 8.70
N PHE A 377 -3.10 -19.05 9.30
CA PHE A 377 -2.27 -17.91 8.92
C PHE A 377 -0.77 -18.18 9.06
N PHE A 378 -0.31 -18.66 10.22
CA PHE A 378 1.11 -18.92 10.43
C PHE A 378 1.64 -20.11 9.62
N GLY A 379 0.80 -21.11 9.34
CA GLY A 379 1.16 -22.34 8.67
C GLY A 379 1.19 -22.23 7.14
N SER A 380 0.12 -21.72 6.52
CA SER A 380 -0.12 -21.79 5.07
C SER A 380 -0.11 -20.44 4.35
N SER A 381 -0.05 -19.31 5.06
CA SER A 381 -0.01 -18.00 4.41
C SER A 381 1.27 -17.81 3.59
N GLN A 382 1.14 -17.24 2.38
CA GLN A 382 2.27 -16.86 1.53
C GLN A 382 3.19 -15.81 2.19
N LEU A 383 2.67 -15.05 3.16
CA LEU A 383 3.41 -14.04 3.90
C LEU A 383 4.19 -14.65 5.08
N SER A 384 3.82 -15.85 5.53
CA SER A 384 4.54 -16.59 6.56
C SER A 384 5.59 -17.48 5.93
N GLN A 385 6.83 -17.00 5.91
CA GLN A 385 7.93 -17.64 5.22
C GLN A 385 8.92 -18.22 6.23
N PHE A 386 9.61 -19.29 5.85
CA PHE A 386 10.78 -19.74 6.60
C PHE A 386 11.80 -18.61 6.61
N MET A 387 12.36 -18.34 7.78
CA MET A 387 13.36 -17.29 7.90
C MET A 387 14.61 -17.68 7.12
N ASP A 388 15.18 -16.71 6.42
CA ASP A 388 16.45 -16.87 5.73
C ASP A 388 17.55 -16.52 6.73
N GLN A 389 18.22 -17.56 7.21
CA GLN A 389 19.26 -17.55 8.25
C GLN A 389 20.61 -17.94 7.66
N THR A 390 20.80 -17.69 6.36
CA THR A 390 22.08 -17.94 5.71
C THR A 390 23.18 -17.13 6.39
N ASN A 391 22.95 -15.84 6.63
CA ASN A 391 23.83 -14.95 7.38
C ASN A 391 23.03 -13.81 8.07
N PRO A 392 23.64 -13.02 8.98
CA PRO A 392 22.93 -11.96 9.72
C PRO A 392 22.30 -10.86 8.83
N LEU A 393 22.91 -10.56 7.68
CA LEU A 393 22.35 -9.60 6.73
C LEU A 393 21.08 -10.13 6.08
N SER A 394 21.07 -11.41 5.71
CA SER A 394 19.89 -12.07 5.15
C SER A 394 18.72 -12.02 6.13
N GLU A 395 18.97 -12.24 7.41
CA GLU A 395 17.95 -12.16 8.45
C GLU A 395 17.32 -10.77 8.57
N ILE A 396 18.13 -9.71 8.65
CA ILE A 396 17.63 -8.33 8.76
C ILE A 396 16.86 -7.95 7.50
N THR A 397 17.42 -8.21 6.33
CA THR A 397 16.80 -7.83 5.05
C THR A 397 15.48 -8.56 4.84
N HIS A 398 15.37 -9.83 5.25
CA HIS A 398 14.12 -10.57 5.18
C HIS A 398 13.05 -10.00 6.11
N LYS A 399 13.40 -9.59 7.34
CA LYS A 399 12.47 -8.93 8.29
C LYS A 399 11.97 -7.58 7.76
N ARG A 400 12.80 -6.86 7.00
CA ARG A 400 12.51 -5.53 6.42
C ARG A 400 11.89 -5.58 5.01
N ARG A 401 11.56 -6.78 4.53
CA ARG A 401 11.01 -7.02 3.19
C ARG A 401 9.55 -6.56 3.09
N LEU A 402 9.22 -5.96 1.95
CA LEU A 402 7.88 -5.59 1.53
C LEU A 402 7.44 -6.46 0.36
N SER A 403 6.23 -7.00 0.42
CA SER A 403 5.67 -7.84 -0.65
C SER A 403 4.35 -7.27 -1.15
N ALA A 404 4.23 -7.04 -2.46
CA ALA A 404 2.96 -6.71 -3.11
C ALA A 404 2.05 -7.95 -3.32
N LEU A 405 2.58 -9.15 -3.02
CA LEU A 405 1.89 -10.42 -3.17
C LEU A 405 1.04 -10.76 -1.93
N GLY A 406 0.20 -11.77 -2.04
CA GLY A 406 -0.61 -12.29 -0.93
C GLY A 406 -2.08 -11.83 -0.96
N PRO A 407 -2.85 -12.16 0.08
CA PRO A 407 -4.29 -11.93 0.11
C PRO A 407 -4.63 -10.44 0.04
N GLY A 408 -5.47 -10.04 -0.92
CA GLY A 408 -5.81 -8.63 -1.18
C GLY A 408 -4.73 -7.82 -1.91
N GLY A 409 -3.58 -8.42 -2.21
CA GLY A 409 -2.52 -7.85 -3.04
C GLY A 409 -2.65 -8.26 -4.51
N LEU A 410 -1.52 -8.20 -5.22
CA LEU A 410 -1.42 -8.59 -6.62
C LEU A 410 -0.98 -10.06 -6.74
N THR A 411 -1.35 -10.69 -7.85
CA THR A 411 -0.77 -11.97 -8.26
C THR A 411 0.30 -11.71 -9.32
N ARG A 412 1.28 -12.60 -9.44
CA ARG A 412 2.40 -12.47 -10.39
C ARG A 412 1.94 -12.24 -11.83
N GLU A 413 0.90 -12.96 -12.24
CA GLU A 413 0.31 -12.93 -13.60
C GLU A 413 -0.47 -11.64 -13.88
N ARG A 414 -1.07 -11.03 -12.85
CA ARG A 414 -1.85 -9.79 -12.97
C ARG A 414 -1.01 -8.53 -12.82
N ALA A 415 0.23 -8.67 -12.35
CA ALA A 415 1.14 -7.56 -12.17
C ALA A 415 1.74 -7.13 -13.51
N GLY A 416 1.22 -6.02 -14.06
CA GLY A 416 1.76 -5.36 -15.24
C GLY A 416 3.11 -4.70 -14.98
N PHE A 417 3.66 -4.09 -16.05
CA PHE A 417 4.94 -3.38 -16.00
C PHE A 417 4.92 -2.18 -15.03
N GLU A 418 3.85 -1.39 -15.04
CA GLU A 418 3.70 -0.15 -14.25
C GLU A 418 3.96 -0.38 -12.74
N VAL A 419 3.42 -1.47 -12.19
CA VAL A 419 3.57 -1.82 -10.76
C VAL A 419 4.98 -2.31 -10.41
N ARG A 420 5.73 -2.82 -11.39
CA ARG A 420 7.09 -3.35 -11.18
C ARG A 420 8.16 -2.26 -11.31
N ASP A 421 7.80 -1.14 -11.93
CA ASP A 421 8.71 -0.04 -12.20
C ASP A 421 9.01 0.78 -10.92
N VAL A 422 10.09 1.54 -10.96
CA VAL A 422 10.51 2.39 -9.84
C VAL A 422 9.77 3.73 -9.93
N HIS A 423 8.89 4.00 -8.96
CA HIS A 423 8.18 5.27 -8.88
C HIS A 423 9.00 6.32 -8.11
N PRO A 424 8.99 7.62 -8.48
CA PRO A 424 9.73 8.68 -7.78
C PRO A 424 9.47 8.75 -6.27
N THR A 425 8.26 8.41 -5.82
CA THR A 425 7.91 8.41 -4.39
C THR A 425 8.63 7.32 -3.58
N HIS A 426 9.26 6.33 -4.23
CA HIS A 426 10.10 5.33 -3.58
C HIS A 426 11.32 5.97 -2.90
N TYR A 427 11.72 7.16 -3.33
CA TYR A 427 12.86 7.90 -2.79
C TYR A 427 12.82 7.96 -1.25
N GLY A 428 13.85 7.41 -0.61
CA GLY A 428 13.98 7.43 0.85
C GLY A 428 13.05 6.48 1.61
N ARG A 429 12.22 5.68 0.90
CA ARG A 429 11.17 4.82 1.47
C ARG A 429 11.38 3.36 1.12
N ILE A 430 11.57 3.08 -0.16
CA ILE A 430 11.78 1.75 -0.72
C ILE A 430 13.08 1.80 -1.51
N CYS A 431 13.94 0.81 -1.31
CA CYS A 431 15.17 0.73 -2.07
C CYS A 431 14.88 0.41 -3.55
N PRO A 432 15.41 1.21 -4.49
CA PRO A 432 15.24 0.93 -5.93
C PRO A 432 16.16 -0.19 -6.44
N ILE A 433 17.16 -0.62 -5.64
CA ILE A 433 18.19 -1.58 -6.04
C ILE A 433 17.86 -2.99 -5.52
N GLU A 434 17.48 -3.13 -4.25
CA GLU A 434 17.29 -4.45 -3.63
C GLU A 434 15.91 -5.03 -3.96
N THR A 435 15.86 -5.82 -5.03
CA THR A 435 14.71 -6.66 -5.43
C THR A 435 15.25 -8.01 -5.95
N PRO A 436 14.52 -9.13 -5.76
CA PRO A 436 14.89 -10.38 -6.41
C PRO A 436 14.77 -10.25 -7.93
N GLU A 437 15.65 -10.96 -8.63
CA GLU A 437 15.62 -11.09 -10.08
C GLU A 437 14.52 -12.06 -10.54
N GLY A 438 14.20 -12.00 -11.84
CA GLY A 438 13.24 -12.92 -12.45
C GLY A 438 11.77 -12.55 -12.20
N PRO A 439 10.87 -13.53 -12.03
CA PRO A 439 9.42 -13.29 -12.05
C PRO A 439 8.88 -12.35 -10.96
N ASN A 440 9.64 -12.15 -9.88
CA ASN A 440 9.24 -11.33 -8.72
C ASN A 440 9.82 -9.91 -8.73
N ILE A 441 10.56 -9.52 -9.77
CA ILE A 441 11.16 -8.18 -9.86
C ILE A 441 10.10 -7.08 -9.67
N GLY A 442 10.39 -6.13 -8.77
CA GLY A 442 9.52 -5.00 -8.41
C GLY A 442 8.32 -5.35 -7.52
N LEU A 443 8.00 -6.65 -7.34
CA LEU A 443 6.91 -7.12 -6.48
C LEU A 443 7.36 -7.38 -5.04
N ILE A 444 8.64 -7.64 -4.86
CA ILE A 444 9.28 -7.80 -3.56
C ILE A 444 10.36 -6.73 -3.46
N ASN A 445 10.20 -5.80 -2.54
CA ASN A 445 11.14 -4.71 -2.35
C ASN A 445 11.63 -4.68 -0.90
N SER A 446 12.66 -3.90 -0.62
CA SER A 446 13.23 -3.72 0.71
C SER A 446 12.96 -2.31 1.22
N LEU A 447 12.65 -2.16 2.51
CA LEU A 447 12.58 -0.84 3.14
C LEU A 447 13.93 -0.14 3.07
N ALA A 448 13.92 1.14 2.72
CA ALA A 448 15.13 1.96 2.76
C ALA A 448 15.66 2.11 4.20
N THR A 449 16.91 2.53 4.34
CA THR A 449 17.65 2.49 5.62
C THR A 449 16.93 3.24 6.75
N TYR A 450 16.50 4.48 6.52
CA TYR A 450 15.85 5.31 7.54
C TYR A 450 14.32 5.34 7.44
N ALA A 451 13.74 4.59 6.50
CA ALA A 451 12.30 4.56 6.29
C ALA A 451 11.57 3.99 7.52
N ARG A 452 10.41 4.55 7.83
CA ARG A 452 9.53 4.09 8.92
C ARG A 452 8.10 3.98 8.42
N VAL A 453 7.33 3.10 9.06
CA VAL A 453 5.89 2.98 8.78
C VAL A 453 5.14 3.74 9.87
N ASN A 454 4.27 4.66 9.48
CA ASN A 454 3.49 5.44 10.42
C ASN A 454 2.27 4.67 10.95
N LYS A 455 1.52 5.29 11.87
CA LYS A 455 0.32 4.68 12.48
C LYS A 455 -0.78 4.31 11.48
N TYR A 456 -0.78 4.90 10.29
CA TYR A 456 -1.75 4.67 9.23
C TYR A 456 -1.26 3.62 8.20
N GLY A 457 -0.03 3.13 8.34
CA GLY A 457 0.58 2.17 7.42
C GLY A 457 1.28 2.80 6.22
N PHE A 458 1.41 4.13 6.14
CA PHE A 458 2.19 4.79 5.07
C PHE A 458 3.67 4.82 5.43
N ILE A 459 4.52 4.71 4.40
CA ILE A 459 5.98 4.77 4.58
C ILE A 459 6.40 6.24 4.58
N GLU A 460 7.17 6.63 5.58
CA GLU A 460 7.71 7.97 5.78
C GLU A 460 9.23 7.93 5.70
N SER A 461 9.80 9.05 5.22
CA SER A 461 11.25 9.26 5.16
C SER A 461 11.60 10.51 5.96
N PRO A 462 12.76 10.54 6.64
CA PRO A 462 13.16 11.69 7.44
C PRO A 462 13.79 12.80 6.58
N TYR A 463 13.47 14.05 6.91
CA TYR A 463 14.02 15.26 6.30
C TYR A 463 14.42 16.28 7.35
N ARG A 464 15.46 17.06 7.08
CA ARG A 464 15.88 18.20 7.90
C ARG A 464 15.09 19.43 7.50
N ARG A 465 14.54 20.13 8.48
CA ARG A 465 13.81 21.38 8.22
C ARG A 465 14.76 22.50 7.84
N VAL A 466 14.43 23.25 6.80
CA VAL A 466 15.11 24.48 6.38
C VAL A 466 14.27 25.69 6.81
N LYS A 467 14.88 26.63 7.51
CA LYS A 467 14.24 27.88 7.93
C LYS A 467 15.17 29.04 7.63
N ASP A 468 14.67 30.07 6.97
CA ASP A 468 15.44 31.27 6.60
C ASP A 468 16.75 30.91 5.86
N SER A 469 16.66 29.98 4.90
CA SER A 469 17.79 29.42 4.11
C SER A 469 18.88 28.73 4.93
N LYS A 470 18.61 28.40 6.19
CA LYS A 470 19.48 27.63 7.07
C LYS A 470 18.89 26.24 7.35
N VAL A 471 19.69 25.22 7.10
CA VAL A 471 19.37 23.83 7.41
C VAL A 471 19.49 23.61 8.92
N THR A 472 18.40 23.18 9.55
CA THR A 472 18.35 22.93 11.00
C THR A 472 18.70 21.47 11.32
N ASN A 473 18.85 21.15 12.61
CA ASN A 473 19.01 19.76 13.09
C ASN A 473 17.68 19.09 13.44
N GLU A 474 16.55 19.78 13.24
CA GLU A 474 15.21 19.24 13.44
C GLU A 474 14.88 18.28 12.30
N VAL A 475 14.62 17.01 12.64
CA VAL A 475 14.26 15.96 11.68
C VAL A 475 12.76 15.69 11.75
N ILE A 476 12.09 15.82 10.60
CA ILE A 476 10.66 15.58 10.44
C ILE A 476 10.46 14.44 9.46
N TYR A 477 9.63 13.48 9.82
CA TYR A 477 9.23 12.39 8.92
C TYR A 477 8.06 12.85 8.06
N LEU A 478 8.20 12.71 6.74
CA LEU A 478 7.16 13.07 5.79
C LEU A 478 6.69 11.84 5.02
N SER A 479 5.36 11.71 4.89
CA SER A 479 4.74 10.74 3.99
C SER A 479 4.84 11.19 2.52
N ALA A 480 4.62 10.29 1.57
CA ALA A 480 4.66 10.63 0.14
C ALA A 480 3.63 11.70 -0.24
N MET A 481 2.50 11.77 0.49
CA MET A 481 1.44 12.77 0.27
C MET A 481 1.84 14.16 0.76
N GLU A 482 2.64 14.25 1.82
CA GLU A 482 3.11 15.53 2.37
C GLU A 482 4.32 16.03 1.60
N GLU A 483 5.24 15.13 1.25
CA GLU A 483 6.45 15.44 0.48
C GLU A 483 6.15 16.16 -0.83
N SER A 484 5.11 15.77 -1.55
CA SER A 484 4.77 16.37 -2.86
C SER A 484 4.46 17.86 -2.79
N ARG A 485 4.09 18.38 -1.61
CA ARG A 485 3.74 19.79 -1.39
C ARG A 485 4.98 20.67 -1.20
N TYR A 486 6.04 20.11 -0.64
CA TYR A 486 7.22 20.84 -0.21
C TYR A 486 8.35 20.77 -1.25
N VAL A 487 9.30 21.70 -1.13
CA VAL A 487 10.54 21.70 -1.94
C VAL A 487 11.67 21.10 -1.12
N ILE A 488 12.27 20.01 -1.62
CA ILE A 488 13.31 19.25 -0.90
C ILE A 488 14.66 19.33 -1.64
N ALA A 489 15.70 19.77 -0.94
CA ALA A 489 17.08 19.77 -1.43
C ALA A 489 17.77 18.41 -1.21
N GLN A 490 18.72 18.08 -2.09
CA GLN A 490 19.51 16.85 -2.00
C GLN A 490 20.52 16.86 -0.84
N ALA A 491 20.90 15.67 -0.35
CA ALA A 491 21.81 15.52 0.80
C ALA A 491 23.26 15.95 0.52
N ASN A 492 23.68 15.96 -0.75
CA ASN A 492 25.05 16.25 -1.19
C ASN A 492 25.33 17.76 -1.41
N VAL A 493 24.32 18.62 -1.25
CA VAL A 493 24.48 20.07 -1.44
C VAL A 493 25.42 20.63 -0.38
N ALA A 494 26.39 21.44 -0.81
CA ALA A 494 27.39 22.04 0.08
C ALA A 494 26.76 23.08 1.03
N LEU A 495 27.12 22.99 2.32
CA LEU A 495 26.66 23.90 3.37
C LEU A 495 27.86 24.64 3.99
N ASP A 496 27.64 25.90 4.38
CA ASP A 496 28.59 26.69 5.17
C ASP A 496 28.65 26.19 6.64
N ALA A 497 29.64 26.66 7.41
CA ALA A 497 29.79 26.29 8.83
C ALA A 497 28.60 26.70 9.72
N ARG A 498 27.69 27.55 9.23
CA ARG A 498 26.47 27.99 9.91
C ARG A 498 25.23 27.22 9.41
N GLY A 499 25.39 26.27 8.49
CA GLY A 499 24.34 25.44 7.92
C GLY A 499 23.52 26.11 6.81
N ARG A 500 24.02 27.17 6.17
CA ARG A 500 23.38 27.79 4.99
C ARG A 500 23.93 27.21 3.71
N PHE A 501 23.16 27.26 2.65
CA PHE A 501 23.60 26.82 1.34
C PHE A 501 24.68 27.75 0.77
N VAL A 502 25.68 27.16 0.10
CA VAL A 502 26.80 27.91 -0.51
C VAL A 502 26.42 28.45 -1.90
N ASP A 503 25.67 27.66 -2.68
CA ASP A 503 25.30 27.99 -4.05
C ASP A 503 24.00 28.81 -4.11
N ASP A 504 23.92 29.70 -5.11
CA ASP A 504 22.73 30.55 -5.34
C ASP A 504 21.54 29.79 -5.94
N LEU A 505 21.82 28.69 -6.66
CA LEU A 505 20.82 27.83 -7.29
C LEU A 505 21.09 26.38 -6.91
N ILE A 506 20.12 25.77 -6.25
CA ILE A 506 20.25 24.43 -5.69
C ILE A 506 19.29 23.49 -6.41
N SER A 507 19.80 22.31 -6.75
CA SER A 507 18.99 21.23 -7.31
C SER A 507 18.05 20.67 -6.23
N CYS A 508 16.76 20.85 -6.46
CA CYS A 508 15.69 20.43 -5.55
C CYS A 508 14.69 19.54 -6.29
N ARG A 509 13.89 18.81 -5.51
CA ARG A 509 12.75 18.04 -6.01
C ARG A 509 11.43 18.61 -5.48
N LYS A 510 10.43 18.70 -6.37
CA LYS A 510 9.06 19.09 -6.03
C LYS A 510 8.07 18.29 -6.87
N GLY A 511 7.15 17.57 -6.22
CA GLY A 511 6.12 16.80 -6.94
C GLY A 511 6.66 15.68 -7.85
N GLY A 512 7.91 15.26 -7.68
CA GLY A 512 8.57 14.27 -8.54
C GLY A 512 9.52 14.86 -9.57
N ASP A 513 9.43 16.16 -9.85
CA ASP A 513 10.28 16.84 -10.83
C ASP A 513 11.50 17.48 -10.19
N PHE A 514 12.60 17.55 -10.94
CA PHE A 514 13.82 18.26 -10.55
C PHE A 514 13.77 19.71 -11.00
N VAL A 515 13.94 20.63 -10.05
CA VAL A 515 13.91 22.08 -10.28
C VAL A 515 15.11 22.75 -9.62
N MET A 516 15.69 23.75 -10.28
CA MET A 516 16.73 24.59 -9.70
C MET A 516 16.07 25.79 -9.04
N LEU A 517 16.22 25.93 -7.72
CA LEU A 517 15.60 27.01 -6.95
C LEU A 517 16.61 27.70 -6.05
N SER A 518 16.28 28.94 -5.69
CA SER A 518 17.07 29.74 -4.75
C SER A 518 16.86 29.26 -3.30
N PRO A 519 17.87 29.44 -2.42
CA PRO A 519 17.85 28.96 -1.03
C PRO A 519 16.65 29.39 -0.17
N ASP A 520 15.98 30.48 -0.50
CA ASP A 520 14.82 31.05 0.21
C ASP A 520 13.54 30.24 -0.02
N ARG A 521 13.47 29.46 -1.11
CA ARG A 521 12.29 28.65 -1.48
C ARG A 521 12.37 27.20 -1.00
N ILE A 522 13.48 26.82 -0.37
CA ILE A 522 13.73 25.44 0.08
C ILE A 522 13.21 25.29 1.50
N GLU A 523 12.39 24.27 1.72
CA GLU A 523 11.72 24.04 3.01
C GLU A 523 12.32 22.83 3.74
N PHE A 524 12.86 21.87 3.00
CA PHE A 524 13.46 20.65 3.56
C PHE A 524 14.73 20.24 2.82
N MET A 525 15.55 19.42 3.49
CA MET A 525 16.74 18.79 2.92
C MET A 525 16.79 17.33 3.36
N ASP A 526 17.27 16.46 2.49
CA ASP A 526 17.56 15.06 2.81
C ASP A 526 18.54 14.92 4.02
N VAL A 527 18.38 13.88 4.85
CA VAL A 527 19.22 13.70 6.05
C VAL A 527 20.59 13.11 5.70
N SER A 528 20.60 12.14 4.79
CA SER A 528 21.81 11.39 4.43
C SER A 528 21.66 10.79 3.04
N PRO A 529 22.74 10.71 2.23
CA PRO A 529 22.71 9.98 0.95
C PRO A 529 22.30 8.51 1.11
N LYS A 530 22.64 7.88 2.26
CA LYS A 530 22.29 6.49 2.58
C LYS A 530 20.79 6.26 2.75
N GLN A 531 19.98 7.32 2.85
CA GLN A 531 18.53 7.18 3.01
C GLN A 531 17.84 6.58 1.79
N LEU A 532 18.43 6.67 0.60
CA LEU A 532 17.85 6.20 -0.65
C LEU A 532 17.85 4.67 -0.78
N VAL A 533 18.83 4.02 -0.17
CA VAL A 533 19.13 2.59 -0.35
C VAL A 533 18.72 1.77 0.87
N SER A 534 18.57 0.46 0.68
CA SER A 534 18.33 -0.50 1.77
C SER A 534 19.62 -0.80 2.52
N VAL A 535 19.50 -1.57 3.60
CA VAL A 535 20.64 -2.02 4.42
C VAL A 535 21.65 -2.81 3.60
N ALA A 536 21.23 -3.72 2.73
CA ALA A 536 22.14 -4.52 1.90
C ALA A 536 22.88 -3.66 0.88
N ALA A 537 22.15 -2.84 0.11
CA ALA A 537 22.78 -1.97 -0.88
C ALA A 537 23.70 -0.93 -0.22
N ALA A 538 23.38 -0.45 0.98
CA ALA A 538 24.21 0.50 1.72
C ALA A 538 25.53 -0.10 2.27
N LEU A 539 25.70 -1.42 2.25
CA LEU A 539 26.96 -2.11 2.59
C LEU A 539 27.91 -2.24 1.40
N ILE A 540 27.47 -1.93 0.18
CA ILE A 540 28.34 -1.96 -1.00
C ILE A 540 29.20 -0.68 -1.01
N PRO A 541 30.53 -0.78 -0.87
CA PRO A 541 31.40 0.38 -1.01
C PRO A 541 31.44 0.84 -2.47
N PHE A 542 31.59 2.15 -2.70
CA PHE A 542 31.66 2.75 -4.04
C PHE A 542 30.43 2.48 -4.92
N LEU A 543 29.26 2.28 -4.31
CA LEU A 543 27.99 2.04 -5.00
C LEU A 543 27.69 3.09 -6.09
N GLU A 544 28.14 4.33 -5.90
CA GLU A 544 28.01 5.42 -6.87
C GLU A 544 28.74 5.19 -8.20
N ASN A 545 29.71 4.27 -8.25
CA ASN A 545 30.48 3.93 -9.44
C ASN A 545 29.97 2.66 -10.13
N ASP A 546 29.06 1.92 -9.49
CA ASP A 546 28.53 0.67 -10.00
C ASP A 546 27.22 0.88 -10.79
N ASP A 547 27.05 0.12 -11.87
CA ASP A 547 25.77 0.06 -12.57
C ASP A 547 24.67 -0.52 -11.66
N ALA A 548 23.45 0.00 -11.78
CA ALA A 548 22.33 -0.39 -10.93
C ALA A 548 22.02 -1.90 -10.99
N ASN A 549 22.17 -2.54 -12.15
CA ASN A 549 21.93 -3.99 -12.26
C ASN A 549 23.02 -4.80 -11.54
N ARG A 550 24.26 -4.32 -11.57
CA ARG A 550 25.39 -4.96 -10.85
C ARG A 550 25.24 -4.77 -9.35
N ALA A 551 24.81 -3.60 -8.91
CA ALA A 551 24.47 -3.35 -7.52
C ALA A 551 23.31 -4.23 -7.03
N LEU A 552 22.27 -4.44 -7.86
CA LEU A 552 21.17 -5.35 -7.57
C LEU A 552 21.67 -6.79 -7.36
N MET A 553 22.46 -7.31 -8.30
CA MET A 553 23.08 -8.64 -8.19
C MET A 553 23.97 -8.73 -6.94
N GLY A 554 24.81 -7.73 -6.68
CA GLY A 554 25.68 -7.67 -5.50
C GLY A 554 24.89 -7.73 -4.20
N SER A 555 23.83 -6.93 -4.07
CA SER A 555 22.97 -6.93 -2.88
C SER A 555 22.25 -8.29 -2.67
N ASN A 556 21.87 -8.96 -3.76
CA ASN A 556 21.25 -10.29 -3.70
C ASN A 556 22.27 -11.37 -3.31
N MET A 557 23.48 -11.33 -3.89
CA MET A 557 24.57 -12.27 -3.61
C MET A 557 25.07 -12.16 -2.17
N GLN A 558 25.15 -10.95 -1.60
CA GLN A 558 25.54 -10.75 -0.20
C GLN A 558 24.67 -11.54 0.79
N ARG A 559 23.37 -11.70 0.51
CA ARG A 559 22.43 -12.45 1.37
C ARG A 559 22.65 -13.96 1.32
N GLN A 560 23.33 -14.46 0.29
CA GLN A 560 23.60 -15.87 0.08
C GLN A 560 24.98 -16.30 0.60
N ALA A 561 25.80 -15.36 1.06
CA ALA A 561 27.12 -15.65 1.62
C ALA A 561 26.99 -16.54 2.87
N VAL A 562 27.64 -17.70 2.84
CA VAL A 562 27.61 -18.68 3.94
C VAL A 562 28.68 -18.34 4.99
N PRO A 563 28.41 -18.48 6.30
CA PRO A 563 29.39 -18.23 7.35
C PRO A 563 30.60 -19.16 7.25
N LEU A 564 31.79 -18.56 7.29
CA LEU A 564 33.07 -19.26 7.26
C LEU A 564 33.52 -19.65 8.68
N VAL A 565 34.42 -20.64 8.79
CA VAL A 565 35.04 -21.00 10.06
C VAL A 565 35.81 -19.81 10.66
N LYS A 566 36.47 -19.03 9.80
CA LYS A 566 37.26 -17.83 10.13
C LYS A 566 36.87 -16.67 9.21
N THR A 567 35.95 -15.85 9.67
CA THR A 567 35.56 -14.60 9.02
C THR A 567 36.60 -13.50 9.25
N GLU A 568 36.58 -12.48 8.41
CA GLU A 568 37.40 -11.27 8.58
C GLU A 568 36.57 -10.04 8.18
N ALA A 569 36.65 -8.98 8.98
CA ALA A 569 36.00 -7.71 8.72
C ALA A 569 36.50 -7.13 7.40
N PRO A 570 35.60 -6.54 6.59
CA PRO A 570 35.97 -5.99 5.30
C PRO A 570 36.97 -4.85 5.46
N PHE A 571 38.09 -4.88 4.72
CA PHE A 571 39.05 -3.76 4.75
C PHE A 571 38.47 -2.47 4.17
N VAL A 572 37.49 -2.61 3.28
CA VAL A 572 36.75 -1.50 2.67
C VAL A 572 35.27 -1.68 2.99
N GLY A 573 34.82 -1.01 4.05
CA GLY A 573 33.42 -1.00 4.49
C GLY A 573 32.76 0.38 4.35
N THR A 574 31.48 0.47 4.72
CA THR A 574 30.71 1.73 4.66
C THR A 574 30.42 2.33 6.03
N GLY A 575 30.74 1.62 7.11
CA GLY A 575 30.46 1.98 8.51
C GLY A 575 29.07 1.56 8.99
N LEU A 576 28.33 0.78 8.20
CA LEU A 576 27.04 0.20 8.62
C LEU A 576 27.19 -1.22 9.19
N GLU A 577 28.34 -1.85 8.99
CA GLU A 577 28.66 -3.23 9.34
C GLU A 577 28.37 -3.51 10.81
N GLY A 578 28.85 -2.64 11.72
CA GLY A 578 28.60 -2.79 13.16
C GLY A 578 27.14 -2.61 13.57
N VAL A 579 26.40 -1.75 12.86
CA VAL A 579 24.96 -1.56 13.11
C VAL A 579 24.19 -2.83 12.71
N VAL A 580 24.51 -3.41 11.56
CA VAL A 580 23.87 -4.63 11.06
C VAL A 580 24.20 -5.83 11.95
N ALA A 581 25.46 -5.99 12.36
CA ALA A 581 25.86 -7.07 13.26
C ALA A 581 25.11 -7.02 14.59
N ARG A 582 25.01 -5.83 15.20
CA ARG A 582 24.29 -5.64 16.47
C ARG A 582 22.78 -5.82 16.33
N ASP A 583 22.16 -5.15 15.35
CA ASP A 583 20.70 -5.10 15.24
C ASP A 583 20.11 -6.42 14.69
N SER A 584 20.94 -7.31 14.12
CA SER A 584 20.53 -8.66 13.70
C SER A 584 20.26 -9.58 14.89
N GLY A 585 20.92 -9.31 16.03
CA GLY A 585 21.00 -10.22 17.17
C GLY A 585 22.07 -11.32 17.02
N ALA A 586 22.87 -11.31 15.96
CA ALA A 586 24.00 -12.23 15.79
C ALA A 586 25.12 -11.93 16.79
N ALA A 587 25.49 -10.64 16.90
CA ALA A 587 26.42 -10.16 17.92
C ALA A 587 25.65 -9.81 19.20
N ILE A 588 26.17 -10.24 20.35
CA ILE A 588 25.55 -9.99 21.66
C ILE A 588 26.13 -8.72 22.25
N ALA A 589 25.25 -7.75 22.54
CA ALA A 589 25.60 -6.54 23.26
C ALA A 589 25.35 -6.67 24.77
N ALA A 590 26.19 -6.03 25.59
CA ALA A 590 25.97 -5.90 27.02
C ALA A 590 24.72 -5.06 27.32
N ARG A 591 23.80 -5.59 28.12
CA ARG A 591 22.56 -4.91 28.54
C ARG A 591 22.83 -3.75 29.50
N ARG A 592 23.80 -3.91 30.40
CA ARG A 592 24.15 -2.95 31.46
C ARG A 592 25.66 -2.75 31.53
N THR A 593 26.08 -1.55 31.95
CA THR A 593 27.48 -1.23 32.24
C THR A 593 27.95 -2.03 33.45
N GLY A 594 29.10 -2.69 33.32
CA GLY A 594 29.56 -3.63 34.34
C GLY A 594 30.98 -4.10 34.14
N VAL A 595 31.39 -5.06 34.98
CA VAL A 595 32.67 -5.75 34.88
C VAL A 595 32.41 -7.22 34.60
N VAL A 596 33.14 -7.78 33.64
CA VAL A 596 33.06 -9.19 33.27
C VAL A 596 33.64 -10.03 34.40
N ASP A 597 32.78 -10.83 35.05
CA ASP A 597 33.16 -11.65 36.19
C ASP A 597 33.61 -13.06 35.76
N GLN A 598 32.91 -13.64 34.78
CA GLN A 598 33.25 -14.96 34.21
C GLN A 598 33.06 -14.96 32.69
N VAL A 599 33.99 -15.61 31.99
CA VAL A 599 33.90 -15.87 30.54
C VAL A 599 34.13 -17.35 30.31
N ASP A 600 33.21 -17.98 29.61
CA ASP A 600 33.31 -19.33 29.10
C ASP A 600 32.86 -19.35 27.63
N ALA A 601 33.20 -20.40 26.89
CA ALA A 601 32.78 -20.59 25.51
C ALA A 601 31.25 -20.65 25.36
N THR A 602 30.51 -21.01 26.43
CA THR A 602 29.05 -21.16 26.44
C THR A 602 28.31 -20.03 27.13
N ARG A 603 28.98 -19.24 27.98
CA ARG A 603 28.33 -18.18 28.75
C ARG A 603 29.28 -17.05 29.13
N ILE A 604 28.74 -15.85 29.24
CA ILE A 604 29.42 -14.66 29.75
C ILE A 604 28.62 -14.13 30.94
N VAL A 605 29.30 -13.78 32.03
CA VAL A 605 28.68 -13.25 33.25
C VAL A 605 29.23 -11.86 33.50
N VAL A 606 28.35 -10.85 33.50
CA VAL A 606 28.70 -9.44 33.72
C VAL A 606 28.07 -8.98 35.02
N ARG A 607 28.88 -8.52 35.97
CA ARG A 607 28.41 -7.87 37.20
C ARG A 607 28.09 -6.42 36.89
N ALA A 608 26.83 -6.03 37.02
CA ALA A 608 26.38 -4.66 36.78
C ALA A 608 26.94 -3.73 37.86
N THR A 609 27.41 -2.54 37.45
CA THR A 609 28.01 -1.55 38.36
C THR A 609 27.04 -0.41 38.73
N GLU A 610 26.03 -0.17 37.89
CA GLU A 610 25.08 0.94 38.04
C GLU A 610 23.77 0.54 38.77
N GLU A 611 23.55 -0.76 39.04
CA GLU A 611 22.33 -1.23 39.70
C GLU A 611 22.47 -1.14 41.24
N THR A 612 21.74 -0.20 41.83
CA THR A 612 21.71 0.03 43.28
C THR A 612 20.51 -0.60 43.99
N ASP A 613 19.57 -1.19 43.26
CA ASP A 613 18.37 -1.83 43.83
C ASP A 613 18.68 -3.24 44.37
N PRO A 614 18.59 -3.48 45.69
CA PRO A 614 18.89 -4.79 46.29
C PRO A 614 17.86 -5.87 45.95
N THR A 615 16.70 -5.52 45.36
CA THR A 615 15.68 -6.51 44.95
C THR A 615 15.96 -7.14 43.59
N LYS A 616 16.86 -6.56 42.80
CA LYS A 616 17.20 -7.05 41.45
C LYS A 616 18.52 -7.83 41.46
N PRO A 617 18.65 -8.85 40.60
CA PRO A 617 19.93 -9.52 40.41
C PRO A 617 20.98 -8.54 39.84
N GLY A 618 22.05 -8.30 40.59
CA GLY A 618 23.18 -7.44 40.20
C GLY A 618 24.12 -8.05 39.16
N VAL A 619 23.73 -9.16 38.52
CA VAL A 619 24.53 -9.89 37.54
C VAL A 619 23.67 -10.24 36.33
N ASP A 620 24.21 -9.99 35.13
CA ASP A 620 23.65 -10.41 33.86
C ASP A 620 24.37 -11.66 33.35
N ILE A 621 23.60 -12.68 32.99
CA ILE A 621 24.12 -13.93 32.42
C ILE A 621 23.70 -14.02 30.97
N TYR A 622 24.67 -14.07 30.07
CA TYR A 622 24.50 -14.21 28.63
C TYR A 622 24.84 -15.66 28.25
N ARG A 623 23.90 -16.38 27.65
CA ARG A 623 24.12 -17.75 27.14
C ARG A 623 24.38 -17.67 25.65
N LEU A 624 25.50 -18.24 25.21
CA LEU A 624 25.95 -18.23 23.82
C LEU A 624 25.38 -19.45 23.08
N GLN A 625 24.95 -19.24 21.83
CA GLN A 625 24.55 -20.32 20.93
C GLN A 625 25.79 -21.04 20.39
N LYS A 626 25.84 -22.37 20.49
CA LYS A 626 26.98 -23.19 20.06
C LYS A 626 26.54 -24.22 19.05
N TYR A 627 27.14 -24.17 17.86
CA TYR A 627 27.00 -25.14 16.78
C TYR A 627 25.55 -25.59 16.55
N GLN A 628 24.64 -24.62 16.45
CA GLN A 628 23.23 -24.87 16.18
C GLN A 628 22.98 -24.87 14.68
N ARG A 629 22.06 -25.74 14.23
CA ARG A 629 21.60 -25.79 12.86
C ARG A 629 20.71 -24.58 12.56
N SER A 630 20.97 -23.90 11.44
CA SER A 630 20.06 -22.90 10.87
C SER A 630 19.01 -23.54 9.96
N ASN A 631 17.99 -22.77 9.57
CA ASN A 631 17.01 -23.21 8.57
C ASN A 631 17.64 -23.64 7.22
N GLN A 632 18.80 -23.10 6.85
CA GLN A 632 19.52 -23.41 5.60
C GLN A 632 20.67 -24.42 5.82
N SER A 633 20.66 -25.14 6.94
CA SER A 633 21.69 -26.14 7.30
C SER A 633 23.10 -25.54 7.45
N THR A 634 23.20 -24.22 7.70
CA THR A 634 24.45 -23.55 8.07
C THR A 634 24.66 -23.60 9.59
N CYS A 635 25.87 -23.32 10.04
CA CYS A 635 26.23 -23.35 11.45
C CYS A 635 26.09 -21.98 12.12
N ILE A 636 25.27 -21.91 13.16
CA ILE A 636 25.16 -20.76 14.07
C ILE A 636 26.06 -21.03 15.28
N ASN A 637 27.08 -20.21 15.46
CA ASN A 637 28.03 -20.33 16.56
C ASN A 637 28.47 -18.95 17.04
N GLN A 638 28.36 -18.72 18.34
CA GLN A 638 28.79 -17.50 19.00
C GLN A 638 30.10 -17.70 19.78
N ARG A 639 30.94 -16.68 19.77
CA ARG A 639 32.28 -16.68 20.38
C ARG A 639 32.44 -15.45 21.29
N PRO A 640 32.88 -15.63 22.55
CA PRO A 640 33.14 -14.49 23.43
C PRO A 640 34.32 -13.66 22.91
N LEU A 641 34.21 -12.33 23.03
CA LEU A 641 35.27 -11.37 22.70
C LEU A 641 36.01 -10.85 23.94
N VAL A 642 35.26 -10.66 25.03
CA VAL A 642 35.74 -10.04 26.26
C VAL A 642 36.52 -11.01 27.14
N LYS A 643 37.36 -10.45 28.01
CA LYS A 643 38.14 -11.21 29.02
C LYS A 643 37.63 -10.95 30.43
N VAL A 644 37.91 -11.88 31.33
CA VAL A 644 37.59 -11.73 32.76
C VAL A 644 38.30 -10.49 33.32
N GLY A 645 37.56 -9.66 34.06
CA GLY A 645 38.03 -8.41 34.64
C GLY A 645 37.90 -7.17 33.74
N GLU A 646 37.49 -7.34 32.48
CA GLU A 646 37.27 -6.24 31.56
C GLU A 646 36.00 -5.43 31.93
N ALA A 647 36.08 -4.11 31.81
CA ALA A 647 34.95 -3.22 32.04
C ALA A 647 34.21 -3.02 30.71
N VAL A 648 32.91 -3.30 30.70
CA VAL A 648 32.04 -3.20 29.52
C VAL A 648 30.97 -2.13 29.72
N ARG A 649 30.65 -1.40 28.67
CA ARG A 649 29.57 -0.41 28.67
C ARG A 649 28.27 -1.00 28.16
N ALA A 650 27.15 -0.46 28.61
CA ALA A 650 25.86 -0.79 28.01
C ALA A 650 25.89 -0.54 26.48
N GLY A 651 25.51 -1.56 25.71
CA GLY A 651 25.53 -1.54 24.23
C GLY A 651 26.84 -2.01 23.58
N GLU A 652 27.90 -2.26 24.36
CA GLU A 652 29.17 -2.78 23.84
C GLU A 652 29.06 -4.26 23.46
N ILE A 653 29.68 -4.67 22.35
CA ILE A 653 29.63 -6.06 21.87
C ILE A 653 30.54 -6.94 22.70
N ILE A 654 29.98 -7.99 23.30
CA ILE A 654 30.69 -8.93 24.19
C ILE A 654 30.91 -10.31 23.57
N ALA A 655 30.14 -10.65 22.54
CA ALA A 655 30.31 -11.88 21.78
C ALA A 655 29.94 -11.67 20.31
N ASP A 656 30.75 -12.26 19.43
CA ASP A 656 30.47 -12.35 18.00
C ASP A 656 29.61 -13.57 17.67
N GLY A 657 28.82 -13.44 16.62
CA GLY A 657 28.02 -14.51 16.03
C GLY A 657 28.61 -15.06 14.72
N PRO A 658 27.79 -15.77 13.93
CA PRO A 658 28.20 -16.18 12.59
C PRO A 658 28.38 -14.94 11.69
N SER A 659 29.41 -14.94 10.84
CA SER A 659 29.69 -13.83 9.91
C SER A 659 29.87 -12.46 10.59
N THR A 660 30.52 -12.42 11.75
CA THR A 660 30.91 -11.19 12.44
C THR A 660 32.34 -11.27 12.95
N GLU A 661 33.03 -10.13 13.01
CA GLU A 661 34.35 -10.00 13.66
C GLU A 661 34.42 -8.68 14.42
N LEU A 662 34.73 -8.74 15.72
CA LEU A 662 34.86 -7.61 16.64
C LEU A 662 33.63 -6.69 16.63
N GLY A 663 32.44 -7.28 16.50
CA GLY A 663 31.18 -6.56 16.45
C GLY A 663 30.85 -5.92 15.09
N GLU A 664 31.67 -6.12 14.06
CA GLU A 664 31.36 -5.74 12.68
C GLU A 664 30.86 -6.94 11.87
N LEU A 665 30.03 -6.67 10.85
CA LEU A 665 29.59 -7.68 9.91
C LEU A 665 30.74 -8.11 9.00
N ALA A 666 31.05 -9.41 9.02
CA ALA A 666 32.13 -10.04 8.27
C ALA A 666 31.56 -11.22 7.46
N LEU A 667 30.95 -10.93 6.30
CA LEU A 667 30.32 -11.95 5.46
C LEU A 667 31.30 -12.95 4.84
N GLY A 668 32.57 -12.60 4.73
CA GLY A 668 33.59 -13.41 4.06
C GLY A 668 35.00 -13.14 4.58
N ARG A 669 35.96 -13.12 3.64
CA ARG A 669 37.40 -12.93 3.87
C ARG A 669 38.00 -12.00 2.82
N ASN A 670 38.96 -11.18 3.22
CA ASN A 670 39.72 -10.35 2.27
C ASN A 670 40.82 -11.21 1.62
N VAL A 671 40.98 -11.12 0.30
CA VAL A 671 42.01 -11.87 -0.45
C VAL A 671 42.76 -10.97 -1.43
N LEU A 672 44.00 -11.34 -1.74
CA LEU A 672 44.79 -10.64 -2.77
C LEU A 672 44.30 -11.07 -4.16
N VAL A 673 43.84 -10.11 -4.95
CA VAL A 673 43.31 -10.32 -6.30
C VAL A 673 44.17 -9.56 -7.31
N ALA A 674 44.45 -10.18 -8.46
CA ALA A 674 45.12 -9.55 -9.60
C ALA A 674 44.22 -9.66 -10.85
N PHE A 675 44.00 -8.54 -11.53
CA PHE A 675 43.25 -8.49 -12.78
C PHE A 675 44.20 -8.68 -13.96
N MET A 676 44.28 -9.90 -14.48
CA MET A 676 45.05 -10.22 -15.69
C MET A 676 44.50 -11.49 -16.36
N PRO A 677 44.55 -11.61 -17.70
CA PRO A 677 44.27 -12.88 -18.35
C PRO A 677 45.33 -13.91 -17.94
N TRP A 678 44.92 -15.11 -17.53
CA TRP A 678 45.83 -16.16 -17.10
C TRP A 678 45.55 -17.47 -17.83
N ASN A 679 46.26 -17.70 -18.95
CA ASN A 679 46.20 -18.93 -19.76
C ASN A 679 44.77 -19.37 -20.14
N GLY A 680 43.80 -18.44 -20.18
CA GLY A 680 42.40 -18.72 -20.45
C GLY A 680 41.62 -19.36 -19.29
N TYR A 681 42.21 -19.56 -18.11
CA TYR A 681 41.51 -20.15 -16.97
C TYR A 681 40.47 -19.21 -16.34
N ASN A 682 40.67 -17.90 -16.49
CA ASN A 682 39.70 -16.87 -16.10
C ASN A 682 38.91 -16.37 -17.31
N PHE A 683 38.56 -17.27 -18.23
CA PHE A 683 37.65 -16.96 -19.33
C PHE A 683 36.23 -16.74 -18.82
N GLU A 684 35.51 -15.80 -19.41
CA GLU A 684 34.21 -15.27 -18.93
C GLU A 684 34.31 -14.79 -17.46
N ASP A 685 33.48 -15.33 -16.57
CA ASP A 685 33.42 -14.97 -15.15
C ASP A 685 34.12 -16.02 -14.25
N SER A 686 34.96 -16.89 -14.84
CA SER A 686 35.68 -17.93 -14.10
C SER A 686 36.76 -17.34 -13.19
N ILE A 687 36.89 -17.87 -11.98
CA ILE A 687 37.89 -17.43 -10.98
C ILE A 687 38.97 -18.50 -10.84
N LEU A 688 40.24 -18.11 -11.01
CA LEU A 688 41.38 -18.95 -10.70
C LEU A 688 41.84 -18.69 -9.26
N ILE A 689 41.89 -19.76 -8.46
CA ILE A 689 42.21 -19.70 -7.04
C ILE A 689 43.57 -20.35 -6.78
N SER A 690 44.38 -19.75 -5.92
CA SER A 690 45.64 -20.34 -5.46
C SER A 690 45.39 -21.49 -4.49
N GLU A 691 46.19 -22.56 -4.59
CA GLU A 691 46.17 -23.68 -3.64
C GLU A 691 46.32 -23.22 -2.18
N ARG A 692 46.99 -22.10 -1.94
CA ARG A 692 47.13 -21.50 -0.60
C ARG A 692 45.79 -21.21 0.07
N ILE A 693 44.77 -20.79 -0.69
CA ILE A 693 43.43 -20.49 -0.16
C ILE A 693 42.78 -21.75 0.43
N VAL A 694 43.01 -22.90 -0.18
CA VAL A 694 42.52 -24.19 0.31
C VAL A 694 43.35 -24.65 1.52
N ARG A 695 44.68 -24.57 1.43
CA ARG A 695 45.59 -24.98 2.51
C ARG A 695 45.35 -24.22 3.81
N ASP A 696 45.03 -22.92 3.72
CA ASP A 696 44.85 -22.04 4.87
C ASP A 696 43.39 -22.02 5.39
N ASP A 697 42.50 -22.88 4.85
CA ASP A 697 41.08 -22.98 5.20
C ASP A 697 40.32 -21.64 5.11
N VAL A 698 40.66 -20.81 4.12
CA VAL A 698 40.14 -19.43 4.04
C VAL A 698 38.64 -19.40 3.79
N PHE A 699 38.13 -20.27 2.91
CA PHE A 699 36.70 -20.35 2.55
C PHE A 699 36.00 -21.61 3.05
N THR A 700 36.55 -22.27 4.09
CA THR A 700 35.94 -23.46 4.69
C THR A 700 34.71 -23.05 5.52
N SER A 701 33.57 -23.70 5.29
CA SER A 701 32.29 -23.51 6.02
C SER A 701 31.89 -24.77 6.79
N ILE A 702 31.02 -24.63 7.78
CA ILE A 702 30.44 -25.76 8.54
C ILE A 702 28.96 -25.88 8.21
N HIS A 703 28.56 -27.08 7.82
CA HIS A 703 27.16 -27.43 7.55
C HIS A 703 26.66 -28.43 8.58
N ILE A 704 25.41 -28.28 8.99
CA ILE A 704 24.75 -29.16 9.97
C ILE A 704 23.46 -29.67 9.35
N GLU A 705 23.42 -30.96 9.06
CA GLU A 705 22.25 -31.64 8.54
C GLU A 705 21.57 -32.46 9.65
N GLU A 706 20.26 -32.54 9.57
CA GLU A 706 19.42 -33.30 10.50
C GLU A 706 18.77 -34.45 9.74
N PHE A 707 18.99 -35.66 10.24
CA PHE A 707 18.40 -36.88 9.70
C PHE A 707 17.41 -37.44 10.73
N GLU A 708 16.16 -37.63 10.33
CA GLU A 708 15.12 -38.16 11.19
C GLU A 708 14.74 -39.58 10.76
N THR A 709 14.57 -40.47 11.74
CA THR A 709 13.94 -41.78 11.54
C THR A 709 12.82 -41.98 12.54
N MET A 710 11.78 -42.69 12.15
CA MET A 710 10.64 -43.01 13.00
C MET A 710 10.35 -44.51 12.91
N ALA A 711 10.28 -45.15 14.08
CA ALA A 711 9.71 -46.48 14.23
C ALA A 711 8.18 -46.36 14.38
N ARG A 712 7.43 -47.14 13.59
CA ARG A 712 5.96 -47.09 13.57
C ARG A 712 5.36 -48.43 13.88
N ASP A 713 4.16 -48.41 14.46
CA ASP A 713 3.33 -49.60 14.57
C ASP A 713 2.71 -49.93 13.22
N THR A 714 3.17 -51.03 12.63
CA THR A 714 2.57 -51.58 11.42
C THR A 714 1.51 -52.62 11.77
N LYS A 715 0.71 -53.04 10.78
CA LYS A 715 -0.24 -54.14 10.97
C LYS A 715 0.44 -55.49 11.29
N LEU A 716 1.71 -55.64 10.96
CA LEU A 716 2.49 -56.86 11.17
C LEU A 716 3.22 -56.88 12.51
N GLY A 717 3.31 -55.72 13.17
CA GLY A 717 4.02 -55.53 14.42
C GLY A 717 4.67 -54.15 14.52
N PRO A 718 5.14 -53.77 15.71
CA PRO A 718 5.97 -52.58 15.90
C PRO A 718 7.30 -52.73 15.15
N GLU A 719 7.72 -51.69 14.43
CA GLU A 719 9.12 -51.53 14.05
C GLU A 719 9.95 -51.23 15.32
N GLU A 720 11.16 -51.77 15.41
CA GLU A 720 12.04 -51.57 16.57
C GLU A 720 13.32 -50.85 16.15
N ILE A 721 13.81 -49.94 16.99
CA ILE A 721 15.15 -49.38 16.83
C ILE A 721 16.09 -50.33 17.57
N THR A 722 16.97 -51.00 16.82
CA THR A 722 17.85 -52.03 17.35
C THR A 722 19.16 -52.12 16.56
N ARG A 723 20.20 -52.61 17.23
CA ARG A 723 21.48 -52.94 16.59
C ARG A 723 21.43 -54.26 15.81
N ASP A 724 20.46 -55.13 16.08
CA ASP A 724 20.33 -56.44 15.42
C ASP A 724 19.69 -56.32 14.03
N ILE A 725 20.51 -55.91 13.05
CA ILE A 725 20.06 -55.64 11.68
C ILE A 725 20.41 -56.84 10.78
N PRO A 726 19.43 -57.46 10.09
CA PRO A 726 19.68 -58.65 9.27
C PRO A 726 20.54 -58.31 8.04
N ASN A 727 21.45 -59.23 7.69
CA ASN A 727 22.36 -59.15 6.53
C ASN A 727 23.36 -57.98 6.56
N VAL A 728 23.60 -57.36 7.73
CA VAL A 728 24.61 -56.33 7.92
C VAL A 728 25.83 -56.92 8.63
N GLY A 729 27.03 -56.65 8.12
CA GLY A 729 28.28 -57.10 8.74
C GLY A 729 28.65 -56.26 9.96
N GLU A 730 29.44 -56.84 10.89
CA GLU A 730 29.94 -56.16 12.11
C GLU A 730 30.66 -54.83 11.83
N GLU A 731 31.30 -54.69 10.67
CA GLU A 731 32.02 -53.46 10.30
C GLU A 731 31.08 -52.25 10.19
N ALA A 732 29.85 -52.44 9.69
CA ALA A 732 28.85 -51.38 9.56
C ALA A 732 28.14 -51.07 10.90
N LEU A 733 28.16 -52.00 11.85
CA LEU A 733 27.57 -51.83 13.19
C LEU A 733 28.57 -51.25 14.21
N LYS A 734 29.85 -51.12 13.83
CA LYS A 734 30.93 -50.67 14.71
C LYS A 734 30.65 -49.34 15.41
N ASN A 735 29.96 -48.42 14.72
CA ASN A 735 29.67 -47.08 15.21
C ASN A 735 28.37 -46.98 16.01
N LEU A 736 27.56 -48.04 16.06
CA LEU A 736 26.29 -48.09 16.80
C LEU A 736 26.49 -48.56 18.24
N ASP A 737 25.71 -48.00 19.15
CA ASP A 737 25.59 -48.44 20.54
C ASP A 737 24.70 -49.69 20.66
N GLU A 738 24.49 -50.17 21.88
CA GLU A 738 23.65 -51.34 22.15
C GLU A 738 22.18 -51.14 21.77
N ALA A 739 21.70 -49.88 21.72
CA ALA A 739 20.35 -49.54 21.31
C ALA A 739 20.21 -49.40 19.78
N GLY A 740 21.31 -49.49 19.02
CA GLY A 740 21.30 -49.29 17.57
C GLY A 740 21.39 -47.83 17.15
N ILE A 741 21.89 -46.94 18.01
CA ILE A 741 22.06 -45.50 17.76
C ILE A 741 23.55 -45.18 17.65
N ILE A 742 23.93 -44.33 16.70
CA ILE A 742 25.33 -43.93 16.53
C ILE A 742 25.89 -43.15 17.74
N TYR A 743 27.17 -43.40 18.07
CA TYR A 743 27.86 -42.63 19.10
C TYR A 743 28.11 -41.17 18.70
N ILE A 744 27.93 -40.25 19.66
CA ILE A 744 28.25 -38.82 19.48
C ILE A 744 29.76 -38.67 19.23
N GLY A 745 30.12 -38.01 18.12
CA GLY A 745 31.50 -37.79 17.71
C GLY A 745 32.08 -38.86 16.78
N ALA A 746 31.29 -39.85 16.38
CA ALA A 746 31.71 -40.81 15.35
C ALA A 746 31.83 -40.14 13.97
N GLU A 747 32.93 -40.42 13.26
CA GLU A 747 33.09 -40.03 11.87
C GLU A 747 32.37 -41.03 10.96
N VAL A 748 31.56 -40.51 10.03
CA VAL A 748 30.74 -41.32 9.13
C VAL A 748 31.02 -41.02 7.67
N LYS A 749 30.81 -42.01 6.83
CA LYS A 749 30.89 -41.93 5.37
C LYS A 749 29.52 -42.16 4.73
N PRO A 750 29.34 -41.77 3.46
CA PRO A 750 28.14 -42.11 2.71
C PRO A 750 27.88 -43.62 2.71
N GLY A 751 26.71 -44.03 3.21
CA GLY A 751 26.31 -45.44 3.34
C GLY A 751 26.39 -46.01 4.75
N ASP A 752 27.02 -45.30 5.70
CA ASP A 752 27.05 -45.73 7.10
C ASP A 752 25.68 -45.63 7.76
N ILE A 753 25.39 -46.56 8.68
CA ILE A 753 24.12 -46.63 9.41
C ILE A 753 24.19 -45.70 10.62
N LEU A 754 23.29 -44.72 10.69
CA LEU A 754 23.18 -43.81 11.84
C LEU A 754 22.24 -44.34 12.93
N VAL A 755 21.15 -44.98 12.51
CA VAL A 755 20.16 -45.58 13.40
C VAL A 755 19.68 -46.90 12.78
N GLY A 756 19.83 -48.00 13.51
CA GLY A 756 19.33 -49.31 13.11
C GLY A 756 17.83 -49.42 13.35
N LYS A 757 17.08 -49.83 12.32
CA LYS A 757 15.63 -50.00 12.34
C LYS A 757 15.21 -51.18 11.48
#